data_AF-A0A3D1WNZ5-F1
#
_entry.id   AF-A0A3D1WNZ5-F1
#
_cell.length_a   1.000
_cell.length_b   1.000
_cell.length_c   1.000
_cell.angle_alpha   90.00
_cell.angle_beta   90.00
_cell.angle_gamma   90.00
#
_symmetry.space_group_name_H-M   'P 1'
#
loop_
_entity.id
_entity.type
_entity.pdbx_description
1 polymer ?
#
loop_
_entity_poly.entity_id
_entity_poly.type
_entity_poly.pdbx_seq_one_letter_code
_entity_poly.pdbx_strand_id
1 'polypeptide(L)'
;MKRFLMYIVVAIVLVSAGFSIYYVVRNNEEIYSRIEGDELFYINENETLEIPIVRDNPASYTKFILKSGYEDYLDVDLENWTVTGKSAGIATLTFISTNKRYEGETFDVHCHIGNGTVSHPYYIRNEQDILNIGKGQYKLSCSYEVVKDIKMTASMMPIGVEVTDGVMKVNEFSGTITGGVHRKKISNINVKIDSNLSPKSSGFFAVVGSNGKVENLVFENITVEGYHAYAGTIAGTNFGLIGMCQVKGGKVINTYPRGFTGGIVGLNERASGSDNFAQINICEANIELNSKWVAGGAAGKNNGGVIYNCLLKTNKLELSVADGQDPKYSYYGGVAGISVCGASKSGDIYDSYVANCLAYIDGIQPTTSHVAGVFGAYYGKSAVYESEGNYKMLMYVAPSNIKTYYLCDDEVEISDKNPSTAHSYAKRLTNEEALIKKTYTAPKGSNWNFTNIWSIAPGESISLAFDSADEENVMAYQTFASNGQTITITTKKELETAFDTMRAQPSKNYIYEVTESIVYDGKAKEWEPIGSQTRPFKGQFKMKDDVTITIENIKINSEFAGLFGCISGNNTIIKNIILKGVEANGTVVGGIAACNYGATIENCQVHSYDFYTNKYLGSIAGYNEGTIKNCIVCSEPKTIEKEVNGEIVKEIVYDEETGEIVYTMSSNGGGMYINTTSTESTIYIGGIVGKNAGIIDKVFLSKIELLQLAGENRELYLGGATGVNTGKIADVKINNGFSVEANDYTTSNAYFGGLVGYHQSGSIISSAITGEADKVLSGFAFNKTNENIVGGGLAGYIGKGAKVYYSVADLVKMTGYSLGGFAGVCDGEIVQSYVSQNCQMDGAYVGGFTASLRGAIVDCMSAAEFNASKVEAGMTVYLRKDSRIDHCYIDVSFKQSANDASGKETFAETSSQFRARPDRFGSITNTIIVADTKTVTSVDKDGKETVHEELDFFKWGIKDTTLITNCYVNINTVKAKIQTYFATFANDVKVAEYTSLNCTADGLLSKLGFLESNWNLVSEDSDASQMAIPLKAAEVVKVNIVSKHNKKATDNNSSGEQEKENGGETTPPSTPEIPVIPQPSASGYKRRAA
;
A
#
# COMPACT_ATOMS: atom_id res chain seq x y z
N MET A 1 -93.95 64.73 -17.38
CA MET A 1 -93.54 63.41 -16.85
C MET A 1 -92.44 62.72 -17.65
N LYS A 2 -92.57 62.45 -18.97
CA LYS A 2 -91.53 61.73 -19.74
C LYS A 2 -90.12 62.37 -19.70
N ARG A 3 -90.00 63.70 -19.79
CA ARG A 3 -88.70 64.40 -19.70
C ARG A 3 -88.07 64.34 -18.31
N PHE A 4 -88.87 64.40 -17.24
CA PHE A 4 -88.39 64.29 -15.85
C PHE A 4 -87.85 62.89 -15.55
N LEU A 5 -88.54 61.84 -16.02
CA LEU A 5 -88.06 60.46 -15.90
C LEU A 5 -86.73 60.23 -16.65
N MET A 6 -86.56 60.85 -17.82
CA MET A 6 -85.33 60.78 -18.61
C MET A 6 -84.14 61.44 -17.90
N TYR A 7 -84.34 62.59 -17.24
CA TYR A 7 -83.27 63.21 -16.44
C TYR A 7 -82.87 62.36 -15.22
N ILE A 8 -83.81 61.66 -14.58
CA ILE A 8 -83.51 60.73 -13.48
C ILE A 8 -82.69 59.54 -14.01
N VAL A 9 -83.06 58.95 -15.15
CA VAL A 9 -82.29 57.85 -15.75
C VAL A 9 -80.89 58.29 -16.15
N VAL A 10 -80.74 59.47 -16.78
CA VAL A 10 -79.42 60.03 -17.13
C VAL A 10 -78.59 60.33 -15.88
N ALA A 11 -79.20 60.85 -14.80
CA ALA A 11 -78.51 61.07 -13.53
C ALA A 11 -78.06 59.74 -12.88
N ILE A 12 -78.89 58.70 -12.89
CA ILE A 12 -78.51 57.37 -12.38
C ILE A 12 -77.37 56.78 -13.22
N VAL A 13 -77.41 56.90 -14.55
CA VAL A 13 -76.35 56.42 -15.44
C VAL A 13 -75.05 57.20 -15.23
N LEU A 14 -75.10 58.53 -15.08
CA LEU A 14 -73.92 59.36 -14.81
C LEU A 14 -73.34 59.13 -13.42
N VAL A 15 -74.18 58.94 -12.40
CA VAL A 15 -73.73 58.58 -11.05
C VAL A 15 -73.15 57.16 -11.05
N SER A 16 -73.78 56.21 -11.74
CA SER A 16 -73.26 54.84 -11.86
C SER A 16 -71.96 54.80 -12.65
N ALA A 17 -71.84 55.54 -13.76
CA ALA A 17 -70.60 55.64 -14.53
C ALA A 17 -69.51 56.38 -13.74
N GLY A 18 -69.88 57.44 -13.00
CA GLY A 18 -68.99 58.14 -12.09
C GLY A 18 -68.50 57.27 -10.94
N PHE A 19 -69.37 56.42 -10.37
CA PHE A 19 -69.00 55.42 -9.36
C PHE A 19 -68.12 54.32 -9.96
N SER A 20 -68.43 53.82 -11.15
CA SER A 20 -67.59 52.82 -11.83
C SER A 20 -66.21 53.38 -12.17
N ILE A 21 -66.12 54.59 -12.71
CA ILE A 21 -64.84 55.27 -12.98
C ILE A 21 -64.10 55.56 -11.66
N TYR A 22 -64.80 55.98 -10.61
CA TYR A 22 -64.21 56.19 -9.28
C TYR A 22 -63.67 54.89 -8.68
N TYR A 23 -64.38 53.77 -8.78
CA TYR A 23 -63.90 52.47 -8.31
C TYR A 23 -62.73 51.94 -9.16
N VAL A 24 -62.73 52.18 -10.46
CA VAL A 24 -61.61 51.80 -11.35
C VAL A 24 -60.36 52.66 -11.08
N VAL A 25 -60.52 53.97 -10.83
CA VAL A 25 -59.40 54.89 -10.57
C VAL A 25 -58.88 54.80 -9.11
N ARG A 26 -59.73 54.45 -8.14
CA ARG A 26 -59.36 54.35 -6.72
C ARG A 26 -58.67 53.03 -6.35
N ASN A 27 -58.81 51.98 -7.16
CA ASN A 27 -58.24 50.64 -6.93
C ASN A 27 -57.12 50.29 -7.93
N ASN A 28 -56.19 51.21 -8.19
CA ASN A 28 -55.03 50.95 -9.06
C ASN A 28 -53.74 50.59 -8.29
N GLU A 29 -53.85 50.12 -7.04
CA GLU A 29 -52.68 49.59 -6.30
C GLU A 29 -52.22 48.29 -6.97
N GLU A 30 -50.92 48.10 -7.14
CA GLU A 30 -50.32 46.83 -7.57
C GLU A 30 -49.26 46.42 -6.56
N ILE A 31 -49.30 45.15 -6.13
CA ILE A 31 -48.33 44.58 -5.19
C ILE A 31 -47.66 43.42 -5.91
N TYR A 32 -46.34 43.45 -5.97
CA TYR A 32 -45.55 42.39 -6.58
C TYR A 32 -44.16 42.33 -5.95
N SER A 33 -43.51 41.18 -6.08
CA SER A 33 -42.12 41.01 -5.67
C SER A 33 -41.18 41.62 -6.70
N ARG A 34 -40.13 42.31 -6.24
CA ARG A 34 -38.96 42.72 -7.06
C ARG A 34 -38.09 41.52 -7.46
N ILE A 35 -38.34 40.36 -6.85
CA ILE A 35 -37.65 39.11 -7.14
C ILE A 35 -38.50 38.33 -8.12
N GLU A 36 -37.93 37.99 -9.28
CA GLU A 36 -38.63 37.29 -10.36
C GLU A 36 -38.59 35.76 -10.14
N GLY A 37 -39.75 35.10 -10.30
CA GLY A 37 -39.85 33.63 -10.25
C GLY A 37 -39.41 33.03 -8.91
N ASP A 38 -38.58 31.97 -8.97
CA ASP A 38 -38.05 31.24 -7.81
C ASP A 38 -36.70 31.80 -7.29
N GLU A 39 -36.33 33.05 -7.64
CA GLU A 39 -35.10 33.65 -7.12
C GLU A 39 -35.14 33.80 -5.58
N LEU A 40 -34.00 33.57 -4.93
CA LEU A 40 -33.86 33.65 -3.47
C LEU A 40 -33.40 35.06 -3.02
N PHE A 41 -33.88 35.50 -1.87
CA PHE A 41 -33.45 36.75 -1.22
C PHE A 41 -32.29 36.49 -0.27
N TYR A 42 -31.08 36.85 -0.68
CA TYR A 42 -29.88 36.65 0.13
C TYR A 42 -29.59 37.86 1.02
N ILE A 43 -29.44 37.65 2.32
CA ILE A 43 -29.07 38.66 3.32
C ILE A 43 -27.95 38.12 4.21
N ASN A 44 -27.02 38.96 4.65
CA ASN A 44 -25.98 38.54 5.58
C ASN A 44 -26.35 38.92 7.02
N GLU A 45 -25.82 38.19 8.00
CA GLU A 45 -26.01 38.49 9.43
C GLU A 45 -25.55 39.94 9.73
N ASN A 46 -26.32 40.65 10.54
CA ASN A 46 -26.16 42.07 10.89
C ASN A 46 -26.26 43.05 9.71
N GLU A 47 -26.67 42.60 8.53
CA GLU A 47 -26.98 43.46 7.40
C GLU A 47 -28.46 43.84 7.39
N THR A 48 -28.78 45.07 6.97
CA THR A 48 -30.15 45.55 6.78
C THR A 48 -30.39 45.87 5.31
N LEU A 49 -31.46 45.33 4.73
CA LEU A 49 -31.87 45.53 3.34
C LEU A 49 -33.32 45.99 3.24
N GLU A 50 -33.68 46.61 2.11
CA GLU A 50 -35.08 46.90 1.78
C GLU A 50 -35.84 45.60 1.46
N ILE A 51 -37.06 45.48 1.96
CA ILE A 51 -37.93 44.33 1.65
C ILE A 51 -38.24 44.35 0.15
N PRO A 52 -38.06 43.23 -0.57
CA PRO A 52 -38.19 43.17 -2.02
C PRO A 52 -39.65 43.08 -2.49
N ILE A 53 -40.58 43.74 -1.81
CA ILE A 53 -41.99 43.85 -2.22
C ILE A 53 -42.26 45.29 -2.61
N VAL A 54 -42.72 45.48 -3.85
CA VAL A 54 -43.10 46.78 -4.39
C VAL A 54 -44.60 46.98 -4.25
N ARG A 55 -44.97 48.21 -3.87
CA ARG A 55 -46.34 48.69 -3.85
C ARG A 55 -46.44 49.89 -4.79
N ASP A 56 -46.99 49.70 -5.98
CA ASP A 56 -47.29 50.80 -6.88
C ASP A 56 -48.64 51.42 -6.51
N ASN A 57 -48.73 52.76 -6.52
CA ASN A 57 -49.88 53.54 -6.05
C ASN A 57 -50.43 53.06 -4.68
N PRO A 58 -49.61 53.03 -3.61
CA PRO A 58 -49.95 52.39 -2.36
C PRO A 58 -51.21 53.00 -1.73
N ALA A 59 -52.19 52.17 -1.43
CA ALA A 59 -53.40 52.61 -0.77
C ALA A 59 -53.16 52.71 0.75
N SER A 60 -53.54 53.84 1.35
CA SER A 60 -53.35 54.10 2.79
C SER A 60 -54.08 53.11 3.71
N TYR A 61 -55.04 52.36 3.18
CA TYR A 61 -55.81 51.34 3.91
C TYR A 61 -55.29 49.90 3.69
N THR A 62 -54.34 49.67 2.77
CA THR A 62 -53.69 48.36 2.59
C THR A 62 -52.56 48.22 3.60
N LYS A 63 -52.73 47.32 4.58
CA LYS A 63 -51.71 46.93 5.57
C LYS A 63 -51.32 45.47 5.39
N PHE A 64 -50.10 45.11 5.81
CA PHE A 64 -49.61 43.74 5.78
C PHE A 64 -49.46 43.16 7.19
N ILE A 65 -49.67 41.85 7.28
CA ILE A 65 -49.41 41.02 8.45
C ILE A 65 -48.42 39.95 8.02
N LEU A 66 -47.36 39.73 8.82
CA LEU A 66 -46.40 38.65 8.59
C LEU A 66 -46.83 37.38 9.34
N LYS A 67 -46.64 36.24 8.68
CA LYS A 67 -46.80 34.92 9.33
C LYS A 67 -45.57 34.61 10.19
N SER A 68 -45.77 34.03 11.37
CA SER A 68 -44.68 33.60 12.26
C SER A 68 -43.83 32.48 11.65
N GLY A 69 -42.56 32.40 12.05
CA GLY A 69 -41.58 31.40 11.61
C GLY A 69 -40.27 31.99 11.08
N TYR A 70 -40.11 33.32 11.09
CA TYR A 70 -38.91 34.01 10.62
C TYR A 70 -38.10 34.66 11.75
N GLU A 71 -38.69 34.81 12.94
CA GLU A 71 -38.22 35.68 14.03
C GLU A 71 -36.89 35.23 14.67
N ASP A 72 -36.52 33.96 14.47
CA ASP A 72 -35.23 33.43 14.89
C ASP A 72 -34.09 33.88 13.96
N TYR A 73 -34.40 34.16 12.69
CA TYR A 73 -33.42 34.43 11.64
C TYR A 73 -33.40 35.88 11.16
N LEU A 74 -34.54 36.59 11.24
CA LEU A 74 -34.73 37.92 10.68
C LEU A 74 -35.42 38.85 11.68
N ASP A 75 -35.03 40.13 11.67
CA ASP A 75 -35.76 41.23 12.29
C ASP A 75 -36.40 42.08 11.18
N VAL A 76 -37.70 42.38 11.27
CA VAL A 76 -38.45 43.02 10.18
C VAL A 76 -39.11 44.30 10.67
N ASP A 77 -38.76 45.41 10.05
CA ASP A 77 -39.33 46.73 10.30
C ASP A 77 -40.28 47.10 9.15
N LEU A 78 -41.57 46.90 9.38
CA LEU A 78 -42.62 47.24 8.42
C LEU A 78 -42.91 48.76 8.33
N GLU A 79 -42.39 49.58 9.25
CA GLU A 79 -42.53 51.04 9.19
C GLU A 79 -41.52 51.62 8.19
N ASN A 80 -40.28 51.15 8.26
CA ASN A 80 -39.21 51.55 7.34
C ASN A 80 -39.08 50.65 6.09
N TRP A 81 -39.86 49.57 6.03
CA TRP A 81 -39.86 48.57 4.96
C TRP A 81 -38.51 47.88 4.76
N THR A 82 -37.86 47.55 5.88
CA THR A 82 -36.53 46.92 5.92
C THR A 82 -36.54 45.60 6.68
N VAL A 83 -35.55 44.76 6.38
CA VAL A 83 -35.28 43.49 7.06
C VAL A 83 -33.80 43.40 7.41
N THR A 84 -33.50 42.94 8.62
CA THR A 84 -32.16 42.77 9.16
C THR A 84 -31.88 41.29 9.44
N GLY A 85 -30.73 40.78 9.00
CA GLY A 85 -30.28 39.42 9.30
C GLY A 85 -29.89 39.27 10.77
N LYS A 86 -30.55 38.37 11.50
CA LYS A 86 -30.33 38.14 12.94
C LYS A 86 -29.49 36.89 13.22
N SER A 87 -29.76 35.80 12.51
CA SER A 87 -29.01 34.54 12.63
C SER A 87 -29.00 33.78 11.31
N ALA A 88 -27.92 33.05 11.04
CA ALA A 88 -27.79 32.23 9.84
C ALA A 88 -28.86 31.14 9.75
N GLY A 89 -29.34 30.88 8.53
CA GLY A 89 -30.37 29.90 8.27
C GLY A 89 -31.18 30.24 7.02
N ILE A 90 -32.33 29.58 6.90
CA ILE A 90 -33.31 29.79 5.84
C ILE A 90 -34.63 30.19 6.49
N ALA A 91 -35.26 31.25 5.99
CA ALA A 91 -36.55 31.73 6.47
C ALA A 91 -37.44 32.10 5.30
N THR A 92 -38.76 32.17 5.51
CA THR A 92 -39.69 32.71 4.51
C THR A 92 -40.51 33.81 5.15
N LEU A 93 -40.47 35.02 4.56
CA LEU A 93 -41.35 36.11 4.94
C LEU A 93 -42.64 36.01 4.12
N THR A 94 -43.72 35.55 4.75
CA THR A 94 -45.05 35.46 4.14
C THR A 94 -45.87 36.69 4.51
N PHE A 95 -46.08 37.59 3.56
CA PHE A 95 -46.87 38.79 3.73
C PHE A 95 -48.34 38.55 3.34
N ILE A 96 -49.26 38.86 4.25
CA ILE A 96 -50.71 38.75 4.06
C ILE A 96 -51.31 40.15 4.04
N SER A 97 -51.97 40.51 2.94
CA SER A 97 -52.65 41.80 2.83
C SER A 97 -53.97 41.81 3.60
N THR A 98 -54.25 42.92 4.27
CA THR A 98 -55.56 43.19 4.93
C THR A 98 -56.61 43.71 3.95
N ASN A 99 -56.23 44.01 2.70
CA ASN A 99 -57.14 44.50 1.68
C ASN A 99 -57.84 43.33 0.98
N LYS A 100 -59.18 43.32 1.02
CA LYS A 100 -60.03 42.29 0.41
C LYS A 100 -59.76 42.01 -1.08
N ARG A 101 -59.16 42.94 -1.81
CA ARG A 101 -58.79 42.73 -3.21
C ARG A 101 -57.77 41.59 -3.37
N TYR A 102 -56.87 41.42 -2.41
CA TYR A 102 -55.82 40.39 -2.40
C TYR A 102 -56.16 39.28 -1.41
N GLU A 103 -57.46 39.09 -1.11
CA GLU A 103 -57.91 38.09 -0.14
C GLU A 103 -57.60 36.68 -0.65
N GLY A 104 -56.80 35.94 0.13
CA GLY A 104 -56.32 34.60 -0.23
C GLY A 104 -54.96 34.59 -0.95
N GLU A 105 -54.40 35.75 -1.29
CA GLU A 105 -53.05 35.86 -1.87
C GLU A 105 -52.00 36.06 -0.78
N THR A 106 -50.87 35.35 -0.90
CA THR A 106 -49.67 35.56 -0.09
C THR A 106 -48.53 36.06 -0.97
N PHE A 107 -47.72 36.95 -0.42
CA PHE A 107 -46.49 37.39 -1.04
C PHE A 107 -45.33 36.82 -0.24
N ASP A 108 -44.72 35.76 -0.76
CA ASP A 108 -43.66 35.02 -0.07
C ASP A 108 -42.29 35.49 -0.55
N VAL A 109 -41.38 35.74 0.40
CA VAL A 109 -39.98 36.04 0.14
C VAL A 109 -39.13 34.97 0.82
N HIS A 110 -38.51 34.09 0.04
CA HIS A 110 -37.63 33.05 0.53
C HIS A 110 -36.24 33.64 0.81
N CYS A 111 -35.84 33.66 2.07
CA CYS A 111 -34.63 34.32 2.56
C CYS A 111 -33.55 33.32 2.94
N HIS A 112 -32.32 33.58 2.51
CA HIS A 112 -31.13 32.84 2.93
C HIS A 112 -30.21 33.79 3.70
N ILE A 113 -29.85 33.40 4.93
CA ILE A 113 -29.08 34.24 5.86
C ILE A 113 -27.67 33.67 6.04
N GLY A 114 -26.66 34.44 5.61
CA GLY A 114 -25.25 34.05 5.65
C GLY A 114 -24.49 34.64 6.85
N ASN A 115 -23.67 33.84 7.53
CA ASN A 115 -22.78 34.30 8.61
C ASN A 115 -21.29 33.99 8.36
N GLY A 116 -20.95 33.52 7.16
CA GLY A 116 -19.58 33.22 6.78
C GLY A 116 -19.09 31.85 7.25
N THR A 117 -19.98 30.95 7.66
CA THR A 117 -19.66 29.53 7.90
C THR A 117 -19.75 28.72 6.62
N VAL A 118 -19.22 27.49 6.60
CA VAL A 118 -19.27 26.62 5.41
C VAL A 118 -20.71 26.30 4.99
N SER A 119 -21.62 26.05 5.94
CA SER A 119 -23.03 25.75 5.65
C SER A 119 -23.86 26.99 5.32
N HIS A 120 -23.46 28.16 5.83
CA HIS A 120 -24.14 29.44 5.59
C HIS A 120 -23.10 30.50 5.24
N PRO A 121 -22.54 30.46 4.01
CA PRO A 121 -21.50 31.39 3.60
C PRO A 121 -22.05 32.82 3.55
N TYR A 122 -21.16 33.81 3.60
CA TYR A 122 -21.56 35.16 3.27
C TYR A 122 -21.90 35.23 1.78
N TYR A 123 -23.10 35.70 1.47
CA TYR A 123 -23.59 35.81 0.11
C TYR A 123 -23.09 37.10 -0.52
N ILE A 124 -22.38 36.97 -1.63
CA ILE A 124 -21.80 38.05 -2.42
C ILE A 124 -22.75 38.33 -3.60
N ARG A 125 -23.44 39.47 -3.56
CA ARG A 125 -24.50 39.83 -4.52
C ARG A 125 -24.12 40.99 -5.43
N ASN A 126 -23.15 41.81 -5.00
CA ASN A 126 -22.75 43.03 -5.70
C ASN A 126 -21.25 43.33 -5.51
N GLU A 127 -20.76 44.36 -6.19
CA GLU A 127 -19.37 44.82 -6.13
C GLU A 127 -18.93 45.20 -4.69
N GLN A 128 -19.81 45.84 -3.91
CA GLN A 128 -19.48 46.25 -2.55
C GLN A 128 -19.25 45.05 -1.61
N ASP A 129 -20.01 43.97 -1.78
CA ASP A 129 -19.80 42.72 -1.03
C ASP A 129 -18.40 42.15 -1.28
N ILE A 130 -17.90 42.17 -2.53
CA ILE A 130 -16.53 41.77 -2.87
C ILE A 130 -15.50 42.67 -2.17
N LEU A 131 -15.70 43.99 -2.24
CA LEU A 131 -14.78 44.98 -1.65
C LEU A 131 -14.74 44.94 -0.12
N ASN A 132 -15.74 44.32 0.51
CA ASN A 132 -15.81 44.10 1.95
C ASN A 132 -15.03 42.86 2.41
N ILE A 133 -14.66 41.93 1.53
CA ILE A 133 -13.89 40.75 1.92
C ILE A 133 -12.55 41.16 2.54
N GLY A 134 -12.30 40.66 3.75
CA GLY A 134 -11.18 41.03 4.60
C GLY A 134 -11.42 42.22 5.53
N LYS A 135 -12.63 42.81 5.55
CA LYS A 135 -12.98 43.99 6.36
C LYS A 135 -14.18 43.71 7.27
N GLY A 136 -14.18 44.32 8.46
CA GLY A 136 -15.30 44.22 9.40
C GLY A 136 -15.67 42.77 9.72
N GLN A 137 -16.94 42.41 9.50
CA GLN A 137 -17.44 41.05 9.74
C GLN A 137 -17.01 40.01 8.68
N TYR A 138 -16.62 40.47 7.49
CA TYR A 138 -16.24 39.62 6.37
C TYR A 138 -14.76 39.24 6.48
N LYS A 139 -14.40 38.38 7.42
CA LYS A 139 -13.00 37.99 7.68
C LYS A 139 -12.42 37.09 6.58
N LEU A 140 -11.11 37.21 6.32
CA LEU A 140 -10.38 36.38 5.34
C LEU A 140 -10.43 34.86 5.59
N SER A 141 -10.90 34.43 6.76
CA SER A 141 -11.11 33.02 7.13
C SER A 141 -12.54 32.51 6.94
N CYS A 142 -13.48 33.38 6.55
CA CYS A 142 -14.88 33.03 6.36
C CYS A 142 -15.14 32.35 5.01
N SER A 143 -16.29 31.69 4.90
CA SER A 143 -16.80 31.14 3.64
C SER A 143 -17.71 32.15 2.93
N TYR A 144 -17.65 32.15 1.60
CA TYR A 144 -18.30 33.10 0.72
C TYR A 144 -18.89 32.39 -0.49
N GLU A 145 -20.08 32.81 -0.91
CA GLU A 145 -20.72 32.32 -2.12
C GLU A 145 -21.15 33.49 -3.00
N VAL A 146 -20.67 33.51 -4.23
CA VAL A 146 -21.14 34.45 -5.24
C VAL A 146 -22.46 33.93 -5.77
N VAL A 147 -23.53 34.68 -5.51
CA VAL A 147 -24.91 34.26 -5.84
C VAL A 147 -25.48 34.95 -7.08
N LYS A 148 -24.84 36.05 -7.52
CA LYS A 148 -25.18 36.77 -8.75
C LYS A 148 -23.92 37.01 -9.59
N ASP A 149 -24.10 37.14 -10.90
CA ASP A 149 -23.02 37.63 -11.75
C ASP A 149 -22.72 39.09 -11.39
N ILE A 150 -21.45 39.39 -11.15
CA ILE A 150 -21.00 40.70 -10.68
C ILE A 150 -20.13 41.35 -11.76
N LYS A 151 -20.37 42.64 -11.99
CA LYS A 151 -19.54 43.47 -12.85
C LYS A 151 -18.88 44.54 -12.00
N MET A 152 -17.56 44.50 -11.92
CA MET A 152 -16.77 45.52 -11.25
C MET A 152 -16.79 46.80 -12.08
N THR A 153 -16.92 47.95 -11.41
CA THR A 153 -16.90 49.28 -12.01
C THR A 153 -15.72 50.11 -11.52
N ALA A 154 -15.24 49.84 -10.30
CA ALA A 154 -14.07 50.48 -9.71
C ALA A 154 -12.84 49.56 -9.77
N SER A 155 -11.66 50.17 -9.68
CA SER A 155 -10.43 49.39 -9.43
C SER A 155 -10.42 48.89 -7.98
N MET A 156 -9.85 47.72 -7.75
CA MET A 156 -9.73 47.12 -6.42
C MET A 156 -8.27 46.87 -6.05
N MET A 157 -7.97 46.94 -4.75
CA MET A 157 -6.76 46.34 -4.20
C MET A 157 -6.93 44.82 -4.12
N PRO A 158 -5.85 44.03 -4.21
CA PRO A 158 -5.91 42.60 -3.97
C PRO A 158 -6.54 42.28 -2.61
N ILE A 159 -7.44 41.30 -2.56
CA ILE A 159 -8.00 40.82 -1.29
C ILE A 159 -6.86 40.29 -0.40
N GLY A 160 -6.83 40.75 0.84
CA GLY A 160 -5.77 40.45 1.81
C GLY A 160 -4.72 41.56 1.97
N VAL A 161 -4.75 42.61 1.14
CA VAL A 161 -3.87 43.79 1.31
C VAL A 161 -4.56 44.84 2.17
N GLU A 162 -3.83 45.32 3.19
CA GLU A 162 -4.24 46.42 4.05
C GLU A 162 -3.13 47.48 4.09
N VAL A 163 -3.50 48.75 4.01
CA VAL A 163 -2.56 49.87 4.13
C VAL A 163 -3.04 50.79 5.25
N THR A 164 -2.25 50.88 6.32
CA THR A 164 -2.56 51.69 7.50
C THR A 164 -1.35 52.57 7.81
N ASP A 165 -1.55 53.89 7.88
CA ASP A 165 -0.49 54.89 8.14
C ASP A 165 0.75 54.76 7.23
N GLY A 166 0.55 54.37 5.97
CA GLY A 166 1.64 54.17 5.01
C GLY A 166 2.44 52.88 5.22
N VAL A 167 1.96 51.96 6.06
CA VAL A 167 2.50 50.60 6.23
C VAL A 167 1.59 49.60 5.54
N MET A 168 2.16 48.82 4.63
CA MET A 168 1.43 47.77 3.92
C MET A 168 1.57 46.42 4.64
N LYS A 169 0.43 45.77 4.86
CA LYS A 169 0.35 44.40 5.38
C LYS A 169 -0.35 43.51 4.36
N VAL A 170 0.21 42.32 4.14
CA VAL A 170 -0.39 41.28 3.31
C VAL A 170 -0.80 40.13 4.21
N ASN A 171 -2.10 39.84 4.25
CA ASN A 171 -2.71 38.75 4.99
C ASN A 171 -3.18 37.66 4.02
N GLU A 172 -3.20 36.41 4.48
CA GLU A 172 -3.61 35.27 3.66
C GLU A 172 -5.13 35.06 3.72
N PHE A 173 -5.74 34.83 2.56
CA PHE A 173 -7.10 34.30 2.49
C PHE A 173 -7.09 32.81 2.87
N SER A 174 -7.70 32.47 3.99
CA SER A 174 -7.76 31.10 4.54
C SER A 174 -9.16 30.51 4.54
N GLY A 175 -10.15 31.27 4.08
CA GLY A 175 -11.54 30.87 3.95
C GLY A 175 -11.83 30.16 2.62
N THR A 176 -13.12 30.09 2.25
CA THR A 176 -13.57 29.50 0.98
C THR A 176 -14.38 30.54 0.21
N ILE A 177 -14.15 30.69 -1.09
CA ILE A 177 -15.05 31.43 -1.98
C ILE A 177 -15.46 30.53 -3.15
N THR A 178 -16.76 30.46 -3.44
CA THR A 178 -17.29 29.65 -4.54
C THR A 178 -18.29 30.43 -5.40
N GLY A 179 -18.41 30.06 -6.67
CA GLY A 179 -19.49 30.53 -7.55
C GLY A 179 -20.76 29.68 -7.49
N GLY A 180 -20.91 28.84 -6.46
CA GLY A 180 -22.09 28.00 -6.23
C GLY A 180 -22.29 26.96 -7.35
N VAL A 181 -23.49 26.38 -7.46
CA VAL A 181 -23.80 25.33 -8.45
C VAL A 181 -23.80 25.84 -9.90
N HIS A 182 -23.98 27.15 -10.11
CA HIS A 182 -24.11 27.74 -11.44
C HIS A 182 -22.84 28.41 -11.96
N ARG A 183 -21.72 28.31 -11.23
CA ARG A 183 -20.44 28.97 -11.56
C ARG A 183 -20.61 30.45 -11.91
N LYS A 184 -20.93 31.27 -10.90
CA LYS A 184 -21.12 32.70 -11.10
C LYS A 184 -19.87 33.41 -11.61
N LYS A 185 -20.12 34.50 -12.31
CA LYS A 185 -19.10 35.28 -13.00
C LYS A 185 -18.82 36.60 -12.28
N ILE A 186 -17.54 36.96 -12.20
CA ILE A 186 -17.08 38.30 -11.80
C ILE A 186 -16.33 38.90 -13.00
N SER A 187 -16.82 40.02 -13.50
CA SER A 187 -16.38 40.62 -14.76
C SER A 187 -15.75 42.01 -14.58
N ASN A 188 -14.88 42.39 -15.51
CA ASN A 188 -14.22 43.70 -15.61
C ASN A 188 -13.40 44.10 -14.38
N ILE A 189 -12.74 43.12 -13.77
CA ILE A 189 -11.94 43.32 -12.57
C ILE A 189 -10.66 44.08 -12.94
N ASN A 190 -10.40 45.21 -12.31
CA ASN A 190 -9.15 45.95 -12.45
C ASN A 190 -8.40 45.96 -11.12
N VAL A 191 -7.39 45.11 -10.98
CA VAL A 191 -6.57 45.03 -9.77
C VAL A 191 -5.40 46.01 -9.90
N LYS A 192 -5.46 47.07 -9.11
CA LYS A 192 -4.45 48.13 -9.04
C LYS A 192 -4.16 48.50 -7.60
N ILE A 193 -2.91 48.85 -7.34
CA ILE A 193 -2.48 49.36 -6.03
C ILE A 193 -2.19 50.85 -6.20
N ASP A 194 -3.11 51.67 -5.69
CA ASP A 194 -3.02 53.12 -5.72
C ASP A 194 -2.17 53.63 -4.53
N SER A 195 -0.90 53.22 -4.51
CA SER A 195 0.06 53.68 -3.50
C SER A 195 1.50 53.57 -4.03
N ASN A 196 2.42 54.35 -3.46
CA ASN A 196 3.87 54.20 -3.74
C ASN A 196 4.45 52.88 -3.19
N LEU A 197 3.64 52.06 -2.53
CA LEU A 197 3.99 50.76 -1.96
C LEU A 197 3.51 49.66 -2.89
N SER A 198 4.29 48.59 -3.03
CA SER A 198 3.92 47.44 -3.84
C SER A 198 4.00 46.15 -3.01
N PRO A 199 2.91 45.37 -2.89
CA PRO A 199 2.94 44.08 -2.23
C PRO A 199 3.77 43.12 -3.08
N LYS A 200 4.40 42.17 -2.39
CA LYS A 200 5.16 41.10 -3.03
C LYS A 200 4.29 40.27 -3.99
N SER A 201 3.02 40.07 -3.64
CA SER A 201 2.07 39.20 -4.33
C SER A 201 0.81 39.97 -4.71
N SER A 202 0.34 39.84 -5.96
CA SER A 202 -0.84 40.54 -6.47
C SER A 202 -1.69 39.67 -7.42
N GLY A 203 -3.01 39.80 -7.29
CA GLY A 203 -4.06 39.12 -8.04
C GLY A 203 -5.42 39.53 -7.48
N PHE A 204 -6.51 38.83 -7.84
CA PHE A 204 -7.79 39.02 -7.14
C PHE A 204 -7.61 38.82 -5.63
N PHE A 205 -6.85 37.79 -5.24
CA PHE A 205 -6.23 37.64 -3.93
C PHE A 205 -4.74 37.99 -3.97
N ALA A 206 -4.21 38.64 -2.93
CA ALA A 206 -2.75 38.74 -2.79
C ALA A 206 -2.14 37.35 -2.52
N VAL A 207 -2.67 36.66 -1.50
CA VAL A 207 -2.24 35.32 -1.10
C VAL A 207 -3.45 34.46 -0.75
N VAL A 208 -3.55 33.29 -1.38
CA VAL A 208 -4.43 32.20 -0.93
C VAL A 208 -3.61 31.33 0.02
N GLY A 209 -3.98 31.31 1.30
CA GLY A 209 -3.30 30.55 2.36
C GLY A 209 -3.53 29.05 2.26
N SER A 210 -2.86 28.26 3.11
CA SER A 210 -2.88 26.79 3.02
C SER A 210 -4.26 26.14 3.25
N ASN A 211 -5.18 26.84 3.90
CA ASN A 211 -6.57 26.44 4.06
C ASN A 211 -7.53 27.14 3.08
N GLY A 212 -7.01 28.13 2.33
CA GLY A 212 -7.78 28.94 1.41
C GLY A 212 -8.27 28.12 0.21
N LYS A 213 -9.52 28.35 -0.19
CA LYS A 213 -10.13 27.71 -1.36
C LYS A 213 -10.81 28.73 -2.26
N VAL A 214 -10.48 28.73 -3.55
CA VAL A 214 -11.13 29.53 -4.58
C VAL A 214 -11.67 28.57 -5.63
N GLU A 215 -13.00 28.45 -5.70
CA GLU A 215 -13.63 27.34 -6.41
C GLU A 215 -14.75 27.79 -7.34
N ASN A 216 -14.89 27.11 -8.47
CA ASN A 216 -16.04 27.23 -9.37
C ASN A 216 -16.47 28.68 -9.68
N LEU A 217 -15.52 29.56 -10.04
CA LEU A 217 -15.78 30.95 -10.43
C LEU A 217 -15.31 31.25 -11.85
N VAL A 218 -16.02 32.14 -12.54
CA VAL A 218 -15.53 32.75 -13.80
C VAL A 218 -15.00 34.15 -13.53
N PHE A 219 -13.72 34.38 -13.78
CA PHE A 219 -13.08 35.69 -13.82
C PHE A 219 -13.03 36.17 -15.27
N GLU A 220 -13.90 37.11 -15.64
CA GLU A 220 -13.99 37.66 -16.99
C GLU A 220 -13.35 39.04 -17.08
N ASN A 221 -12.47 39.25 -18.05
CA ASN A 221 -11.77 40.51 -18.29
C ASN A 221 -11.01 41.06 -17.06
N ILE A 222 -10.39 40.17 -16.29
CA ILE A 222 -9.55 40.58 -15.15
C ILE A 222 -8.20 41.12 -15.62
N THR A 223 -7.83 42.30 -15.15
CA THR A 223 -6.50 42.91 -15.39
C THR A 223 -5.77 43.10 -14.07
N VAL A 224 -4.53 42.60 -13.99
CA VAL A 224 -3.63 42.78 -12.86
C VAL A 224 -2.39 43.51 -13.36
N GLU A 225 -2.13 44.71 -12.85
CA GLU A 225 -1.02 45.56 -13.29
C GLU A 225 -0.20 46.07 -12.10
N GLY A 226 1.13 45.97 -12.18
CA GLY A 226 2.00 46.62 -11.20
C GLY A 226 3.45 46.11 -11.16
N TYR A 227 4.09 46.28 -10.00
CA TYR A 227 5.51 45.99 -9.75
C TYR A 227 5.63 44.92 -8.66
N HIS A 228 5.34 43.65 -8.98
CA HIS A 228 5.19 42.57 -7.99
C HIS A 228 6.18 41.43 -8.20
N ALA A 229 6.69 40.83 -7.12
CA ALA A 229 7.52 39.63 -7.24
C ALA A 229 6.71 38.44 -7.77
N TYR A 230 5.43 38.34 -7.39
CA TYR A 230 4.50 37.30 -7.85
C TYR A 230 3.19 37.93 -8.31
N ALA A 231 2.80 37.70 -9.56
CA ALA A 231 1.54 38.23 -10.11
C ALA A 231 0.78 37.13 -10.86
N GLY A 232 -0.53 37.04 -10.60
CA GLY A 232 -1.45 36.20 -11.36
C GLY A 232 -2.87 36.74 -11.31
N THR A 233 -3.76 36.27 -12.18
CA THR A 233 -5.14 36.81 -12.22
C THR A 233 -5.92 36.47 -10.95
N ILE A 234 -5.92 35.21 -10.52
CA ILE A 234 -6.65 34.78 -9.32
C ILE A 234 -5.85 35.10 -8.06
N ALA A 235 -4.56 34.79 -8.04
CA ALA A 235 -3.73 35.07 -6.87
C ALA A 235 -2.28 35.47 -7.23
N GLY A 236 -1.65 36.29 -6.38
CA GLY A 236 -0.21 36.48 -6.46
C GLY A 236 0.55 35.23 -6.02
N THR A 237 0.18 34.70 -4.84
CA THR A 237 0.73 33.46 -4.27
C THR A 237 -0.39 32.51 -3.86
N ASN A 238 -0.21 31.23 -4.11
CA ASN A 238 -1.11 30.17 -3.68
C ASN A 238 -0.37 29.14 -2.83
N PHE A 239 -0.92 28.91 -1.64
CA PHE A 239 -0.58 27.83 -0.71
C PHE A 239 -1.72 26.81 -0.57
N GLY A 240 -2.93 27.13 -1.04
CA GLY A 240 -4.17 26.37 -0.88
C GLY A 240 -4.72 25.82 -2.20
N LEU A 241 -6.05 25.80 -2.35
CA LEU A 241 -6.72 25.26 -3.53
C LEU A 241 -7.30 26.36 -4.42
N ILE A 242 -6.94 26.34 -5.70
CA ILE A 242 -7.64 27.04 -6.77
C ILE A 242 -8.18 25.97 -7.72
N GLY A 243 -9.49 25.73 -7.65
CA GLY A 243 -10.15 24.60 -8.29
C GLY A 243 -11.30 25.03 -9.21
N MET A 244 -11.49 24.38 -10.35
CA MET A 244 -12.68 24.58 -11.21
C MET A 244 -12.93 26.03 -11.66
N CYS A 245 -11.89 26.86 -11.69
CA CYS A 245 -12.00 28.27 -12.03
C CYS A 245 -11.74 28.51 -13.52
N GLN A 246 -12.39 29.53 -14.09
CA GLN A 246 -12.18 29.97 -15.46
C GLN A 246 -11.71 31.42 -15.51
N VAL A 247 -10.64 31.68 -16.25
CA VAL A 247 -10.18 33.04 -16.55
C VAL A 247 -10.43 33.31 -18.02
N LYS A 248 -11.37 34.22 -18.35
CA LYS A 248 -11.73 34.58 -19.73
C LYS A 248 -11.25 35.99 -20.04
N GLY A 249 -10.23 36.12 -20.88
CA GLY A 249 -9.66 37.43 -21.24
C GLY A 249 -8.85 38.05 -20.10
N GLY A 250 -8.12 37.23 -19.35
CA GLY A 250 -7.26 37.70 -18.26
C GLY A 250 -6.01 38.42 -18.80
N LYS A 251 -5.57 39.47 -18.12
CA LYS A 251 -4.36 40.22 -18.49
C LYS A 251 -3.49 40.46 -17.26
N VAL A 252 -2.22 40.08 -17.32
CA VAL A 252 -1.26 40.33 -16.24
C VAL A 252 -0.07 41.12 -16.79
N ILE A 253 0.13 42.33 -16.26
CA ILE A 253 1.24 43.23 -16.62
C ILE A 253 2.13 43.41 -15.40
N ASN A 254 3.22 42.66 -15.33
CA ASN A 254 4.15 42.71 -14.21
C ASN A 254 5.49 43.31 -14.63
N THR A 255 5.77 44.51 -14.12
CA THR A 255 6.97 45.29 -14.45
C THR A 255 8.15 45.02 -13.53
N TYR A 256 8.02 44.11 -12.55
CA TYR A 256 9.10 43.76 -11.63
C TYR A 256 10.23 43.00 -12.36
N PRO A 257 11.49 43.50 -12.34
CA PRO A 257 12.62 42.91 -13.07
C PRO A 257 12.89 41.43 -12.80
N ARG A 258 12.48 40.91 -11.63
CA ARG A 258 12.60 39.49 -11.25
C ARG A 258 11.24 38.90 -10.88
N GLY A 259 10.20 39.29 -11.60
CA GLY A 259 8.83 38.89 -11.35
C GLY A 259 8.51 37.51 -11.92
N PHE A 260 7.79 36.71 -11.15
CA PHE A 260 7.12 35.51 -11.64
C PHE A 260 5.67 35.85 -11.93
N THR A 261 5.28 35.64 -13.18
CA THR A 261 3.98 36.03 -13.69
C THR A 261 3.25 34.79 -14.18
N GLY A 262 2.10 34.45 -13.62
CA GLY A 262 1.29 33.34 -14.13
C GLY A 262 -0.06 33.80 -14.62
N GLY A 263 -0.67 33.02 -15.52
CA GLY A 263 -2.04 33.27 -15.92
C GLY A 263 -3.05 33.14 -14.80
N ILE A 264 -2.82 32.21 -13.87
CA ILE A 264 -3.68 32.00 -12.71
C ILE A 264 -2.99 32.50 -11.44
N VAL A 265 -1.74 32.06 -11.20
CA VAL A 265 -0.95 32.49 -10.03
C VAL A 265 0.50 32.87 -10.34
N GLY A 266 1.05 33.84 -9.63
CA GLY A 266 2.49 34.14 -9.74
C GLY A 266 3.37 33.02 -9.17
N LEU A 267 3.06 32.56 -7.96
CA LEU A 267 3.75 31.47 -7.26
C LEU A 267 2.75 30.45 -6.74
N ASN A 268 2.94 29.18 -7.11
CA ASN A 268 2.25 28.02 -6.53
C ASN A 268 3.27 27.26 -5.68
N GLU A 269 3.14 27.31 -4.35
CA GLU A 269 4.16 26.77 -3.44
C GLU A 269 3.52 26.04 -2.27
N ARG A 270 4.09 24.90 -1.86
CA ARG A 270 3.65 24.26 -0.62
C ARG A 270 4.06 25.09 0.60
N ALA A 271 3.11 25.47 1.44
CA ALA A 271 3.39 26.19 2.68
C ALA A 271 4.30 25.37 3.62
N SER A 272 5.29 26.02 4.21
CA SER A 272 6.22 25.39 5.15
C SER A 272 5.47 24.87 6.38
N GLY A 273 5.63 23.57 6.70
CA GLY A 273 4.96 22.93 7.84
C GLY A 273 3.47 22.62 7.62
N SER A 274 2.94 22.83 6.40
CA SER A 274 1.56 22.49 6.04
C SER A 274 1.46 21.10 5.43
N ASP A 275 0.43 20.36 5.82
CA ASP A 275 0.02 19.12 5.16
C ASP A 275 -0.74 19.34 3.85
N ASN A 276 -1.32 20.54 3.65
CA ASN A 276 -2.03 20.92 2.45
C ASN A 276 -1.07 21.38 1.35
N PHE A 277 -1.31 20.90 0.12
CA PHE A 277 -0.56 21.26 -1.08
C PHE A 277 -1.21 22.44 -1.79
N ALA A 278 -0.38 23.34 -2.31
CA ALA A 278 -0.83 24.36 -3.24
C ALA A 278 -1.23 23.71 -4.57
N GLN A 279 -2.51 23.87 -4.93
CA GLN A 279 -3.14 23.21 -6.05
C GLN A 279 -3.76 24.21 -7.02
N ILE A 280 -3.50 23.99 -8.29
CA ILE A 280 -4.26 24.55 -9.41
C ILE A 280 -4.86 23.36 -10.14
N ASN A 281 -6.18 23.15 -9.99
CA ASN A 281 -6.82 21.93 -10.44
C ASN A 281 -8.08 22.24 -11.26
N ILE A 282 -8.25 21.58 -12.41
CA ILE A 282 -9.46 21.73 -13.24
C ILE A 282 -9.69 23.20 -13.65
N CYS A 283 -8.61 23.93 -13.95
CA CYS A 283 -8.71 25.35 -14.29
C CYS A 283 -8.59 25.58 -15.80
N GLU A 284 -9.36 26.54 -16.31
CA GLU A 284 -9.22 27.07 -17.65
C GLU A 284 -8.70 28.51 -17.59
N ALA A 285 -7.66 28.83 -18.35
CA ALA A 285 -7.15 30.19 -18.41
C ALA A 285 -6.93 30.63 -19.86
N ASN A 286 -7.57 31.74 -20.24
CA ASN A 286 -7.39 32.41 -21.51
C ASN A 286 -6.82 33.81 -21.24
N ILE A 287 -5.52 34.00 -21.52
CA ILE A 287 -4.72 35.07 -20.91
C ILE A 287 -3.81 35.83 -21.89
N GLU A 288 -3.45 37.04 -21.49
CA GLU A 288 -2.34 37.85 -22.00
C GLU A 288 -1.34 38.11 -20.86
N LEU A 289 -0.05 37.88 -21.12
CA LEU A 289 1.01 38.03 -20.13
C LEU A 289 2.07 39.03 -20.60
N ASN A 290 2.40 40.00 -19.75
CA ASN A 290 3.59 40.83 -19.85
C ASN A 290 4.43 40.63 -18.58
N SER A 291 5.65 40.11 -18.73
CA SER A 291 6.57 39.83 -17.64
C SER A 291 7.98 40.29 -17.97
N LYS A 292 8.73 40.75 -16.96
CA LYS A 292 10.14 41.12 -17.14
C LYS A 292 11.12 39.96 -16.96
N TRP A 293 10.67 38.83 -16.42
CA TRP A 293 11.55 37.69 -16.14
C TRP A 293 10.94 36.34 -16.48
N VAL A 294 10.00 35.86 -15.67
CA VAL A 294 9.42 34.53 -15.83
C VAL A 294 7.92 34.64 -16.04
N ALA A 295 7.39 33.86 -16.98
CA ALA A 295 5.96 33.77 -17.25
C ALA A 295 5.46 32.33 -17.41
N GLY A 296 4.24 32.02 -17.01
CA GLY A 296 3.65 30.70 -17.28
C GLY A 296 2.13 30.72 -17.42
N GLY A 297 1.59 29.75 -18.18
CA GLY A 297 0.14 29.68 -18.44
C GLY A 297 -0.72 29.54 -17.18
N ALA A 298 -0.36 28.65 -16.26
CA ALA A 298 -1.01 28.54 -14.96
C ALA A 298 -0.21 29.29 -13.88
N ALA A 299 1.07 28.93 -13.73
CA ALA A 299 1.93 29.46 -12.67
C ALA A 299 3.19 30.13 -13.22
N GLY A 300 3.59 31.27 -12.68
CA GLY A 300 4.91 31.83 -12.96
C GLY A 300 6.02 30.92 -12.44
N LYS A 301 5.91 30.49 -11.17
CA LYS A 301 6.73 29.45 -10.55
C LYS A 301 5.86 28.41 -9.85
N ASN A 302 6.13 27.13 -10.09
CA ASN A 302 5.61 26.00 -9.32
C ASN A 302 6.73 25.43 -8.44
N ASN A 303 6.55 25.44 -7.12
CA ASN A 303 7.57 25.05 -6.13
C ASN A 303 7.02 24.01 -5.14
N GLY A 304 7.21 22.71 -5.45
CA GLY A 304 6.59 21.62 -4.68
C GLY A 304 5.06 21.65 -4.69
N GLY A 305 4.46 22.32 -5.68
CA GLY A 305 3.03 22.48 -5.86
C GLY A 305 2.46 21.57 -6.95
N VAL A 306 1.14 21.47 -6.98
CA VAL A 306 0.36 20.60 -7.88
C VAL A 306 -0.35 21.45 -8.94
N ILE A 307 -0.19 21.10 -10.22
CA ILE A 307 -0.96 21.66 -11.33
C ILE A 307 -1.55 20.50 -12.14
N TYR A 308 -2.87 20.39 -12.19
CA TYR A 308 -3.53 19.20 -12.71
C TYR A 308 -4.81 19.51 -13.49
N ASN A 309 -5.07 18.76 -14.56
CA ASN A 309 -6.30 18.87 -15.37
C ASN A 309 -6.58 20.29 -15.90
N CYS A 310 -5.56 21.04 -16.29
CA CYS A 310 -5.71 22.44 -16.71
C CYS A 310 -5.69 22.63 -18.23
N LEU A 311 -6.52 23.57 -18.71
CA LEU A 311 -6.53 24.07 -20.09
C LEU A 311 -6.02 25.52 -20.11
N LEU A 312 -4.89 25.75 -20.74
CA LEU A 312 -4.15 27.02 -20.63
C LEU A 312 -3.91 27.60 -22.02
N LYS A 313 -4.52 28.73 -22.33
CA LYS A 313 -4.38 29.42 -23.60
C LYS A 313 -3.76 30.79 -23.39
N THR A 314 -2.59 31.00 -23.97
CA THR A 314 -1.92 32.30 -23.97
C THR A 314 -2.08 32.94 -25.34
N ASN A 315 -2.90 33.98 -25.43
CA ASN A 315 -3.15 34.69 -26.69
C ASN A 315 -2.03 35.67 -27.03
N LYS A 316 -1.41 36.25 -26.00
CA LYS A 316 -0.36 37.26 -26.14
C LYS A 316 0.67 37.11 -25.04
N LEU A 317 1.94 37.15 -25.41
CA LEU A 317 3.07 37.07 -24.50
C LEU A 317 4.08 38.18 -24.85
N GLU A 318 4.37 39.03 -23.87
CA GLU A 318 5.43 40.04 -23.93
C GLU A 318 6.46 39.75 -22.84
N LEU A 319 7.61 39.21 -23.23
CA LEU A 319 8.76 39.05 -22.34
C LEU A 319 9.76 40.16 -22.64
N SER A 320 10.10 40.96 -21.62
CA SER A 320 11.08 42.04 -21.78
C SER A 320 12.08 42.05 -20.64
N VAL A 321 13.34 41.74 -20.95
CA VAL A 321 14.42 41.68 -19.96
C VAL A 321 14.68 43.09 -19.43
N ALA A 322 14.84 43.25 -18.12
CA ALA A 322 15.23 44.54 -17.54
C ALA A 322 16.67 44.92 -17.93
N ASP A 323 16.94 46.22 -18.06
CA ASP A 323 18.27 46.74 -18.42
C ASP A 323 19.38 46.14 -17.54
N GLY A 324 20.41 45.59 -18.18
CA GLY A 324 21.56 44.98 -17.51
C GLY A 324 21.38 43.54 -17.01
N GLN A 325 20.24 42.87 -17.26
CA GLN A 325 20.11 41.42 -17.05
C GLN A 325 20.34 40.67 -18.37
N ASP A 326 20.98 39.51 -18.29
CA ASP A 326 21.23 38.67 -19.47
C ASP A 326 19.91 38.06 -19.96
N PRO A 327 19.50 38.31 -21.24
CA PRO A 327 18.27 37.77 -21.80
C PRO A 327 18.13 36.26 -21.69
N LYS A 328 19.22 35.51 -21.55
CA LYS A 328 19.18 34.05 -21.40
C LYS A 328 18.38 33.56 -20.19
N TYR A 329 18.10 34.41 -19.21
CA TYR A 329 17.37 34.03 -17.99
C TYR A 329 15.87 34.34 -18.02
N SER A 330 15.31 34.80 -19.14
CA SER A 330 13.86 34.99 -19.28
C SER A 330 13.20 33.75 -19.86
N TYR A 331 12.21 33.21 -19.14
CA TYR A 331 11.58 31.92 -19.45
C TYR A 331 10.06 32.03 -19.54
N TYR A 332 9.49 31.37 -20.53
CA TYR A 332 8.05 31.09 -20.57
C TYR A 332 7.75 29.62 -20.79
N GLY A 333 6.80 29.08 -20.02
CA GLY A 333 6.25 27.75 -20.26
C GLY A 333 4.73 27.78 -20.38
N GLY A 334 4.18 27.02 -21.32
CA GLY A 334 2.74 26.91 -21.53
C GLY A 334 1.95 26.48 -20.29
N VAL A 335 2.56 25.73 -19.37
CA VAL A 335 1.95 25.35 -18.09
C VAL A 335 2.55 26.14 -16.93
N ALA A 336 3.87 26.10 -16.76
CA ALA A 336 4.55 26.88 -15.73
C ALA A 336 5.82 27.53 -16.28
N GLY A 337 6.13 28.74 -15.84
CA GLY A 337 7.36 29.42 -16.24
C GLY A 337 8.59 28.67 -15.72
N ILE A 338 8.59 28.37 -14.42
CA ILE A 338 9.59 27.52 -13.78
C ILE A 338 8.89 26.45 -12.93
N SER A 339 9.33 25.20 -13.02
CA SER A 339 8.90 24.11 -12.11
C SER A 339 10.11 23.54 -11.38
N VAL A 340 10.04 23.47 -10.04
CA VAL A 340 11.11 22.95 -9.18
C VAL A 340 10.58 22.09 -8.04
N CYS A 341 11.39 21.15 -7.55
CA CYS A 341 11.12 20.50 -6.26
C CYS A 341 11.36 21.52 -5.13
N GLY A 342 10.43 21.60 -4.18
CA GLY A 342 10.51 22.52 -3.05
C GLY A 342 11.22 21.88 -1.86
N ALA A 343 11.97 22.67 -1.09
CA ALA A 343 12.50 22.26 0.21
C ALA A 343 11.82 23.09 1.31
N SER A 344 11.29 22.44 2.33
CA SER A 344 10.81 23.12 3.54
C SER A 344 11.99 23.63 4.37
N LYS A 345 11.72 24.56 5.29
CA LYS A 345 12.71 24.96 6.31
C LYS A 345 13.08 23.82 7.27
N SER A 346 12.28 22.75 7.34
CA SER A 346 12.55 21.53 8.11
C SER A 346 13.44 20.52 7.37
N GLY A 347 13.78 20.77 6.10
CA GLY A 347 14.58 19.86 5.27
C GLY A 347 13.76 18.82 4.50
N ASP A 348 12.44 18.89 4.54
CA ASP A 348 11.55 18.01 3.77
C ASP A 348 11.50 18.47 2.31
N ILE A 349 11.68 17.54 1.38
CA ILE A 349 11.66 17.83 -0.05
C ILE A 349 10.32 17.39 -0.63
N TYR A 350 9.74 18.26 -1.45
CA TYR A 350 8.44 18.07 -2.05
C TYR A 350 8.57 18.16 -3.56
N ASP A 351 8.26 17.07 -4.25
CA ASP A 351 8.23 17.07 -5.71
C ASP A 351 7.08 17.96 -6.20
N SER A 352 7.36 18.74 -7.25
CA SER A 352 6.28 19.34 -8.03
C SER A 352 5.56 18.23 -8.81
N TYR A 353 4.23 18.29 -8.85
CA TYR A 353 3.40 17.39 -9.66
C TYR A 353 2.66 18.19 -10.72
N VAL A 354 2.89 17.88 -12.00
CA VAL A 354 2.17 18.50 -13.10
C VAL A 354 1.69 17.43 -14.06
N ALA A 355 0.37 17.30 -14.21
CA ALA A 355 -0.18 16.30 -15.11
C ALA A 355 -1.48 16.72 -15.78
N ASN A 356 -1.81 16.05 -16.88
CA ASN A 356 -3.07 16.20 -17.63
C ASN A 356 -3.36 17.65 -18.02
N CYS A 357 -2.33 18.38 -18.46
CA CYS A 357 -2.46 19.78 -18.83
C CYS A 357 -2.30 19.96 -20.34
N LEU A 358 -3.14 20.80 -20.93
CA LEU A 358 -3.06 21.21 -22.34
C LEU A 358 -2.78 22.71 -22.43
N ALA A 359 -1.65 23.07 -23.03
CA ALA A 359 -1.24 24.46 -23.26
C ALA A 359 -1.36 24.87 -24.74
N TYR A 360 -2.02 25.98 -25.04
CA TYR A 360 -2.10 26.60 -26.36
C TYR A 360 -1.26 27.87 -26.40
N ILE A 361 -0.25 27.86 -27.26
CA ILE A 361 0.73 28.93 -27.48
C ILE A 361 0.76 29.21 -28.99
N ASP A 362 -0.38 29.55 -29.59
CA ASP A 362 -0.50 29.81 -31.03
C ASP A 362 -0.56 31.32 -31.32
N GLY A 363 0.06 31.76 -32.42
CA GLY A 363 0.10 33.18 -32.82
C GLY A 363 1.08 34.07 -32.03
N ILE A 364 1.84 33.52 -31.08
CA ILE A 364 2.89 34.25 -30.37
C ILE A 364 4.16 34.27 -31.23
N GLN A 365 4.62 35.46 -31.63
CA GLN A 365 5.93 35.65 -32.24
C GLN A 365 6.96 35.82 -31.11
N PRO A 366 7.85 34.85 -30.84
CA PRO A 366 8.84 34.99 -29.78
C PRO A 366 9.82 36.10 -30.18
N THR A 367 9.71 37.27 -29.53
CA THR A 367 10.59 38.41 -29.80
C THR A 367 11.93 38.32 -29.09
N THR A 368 12.04 37.53 -28.01
CA THR A 368 13.27 37.12 -27.29
C THR A 368 12.99 35.89 -26.39
N SER A 369 14.08 35.20 -26.00
CA SER A 369 14.30 34.22 -24.89
C SER A 369 13.29 33.09 -24.58
N HIS A 370 13.80 31.86 -24.56
CA HIS A 370 13.27 30.61 -23.96
C HIS A 370 11.74 30.46 -23.76
N VAL A 371 10.98 30.48 -24.87
CA VAL A 371 9.54 30.17 -24.91
C VAL A 371 9.34 28.67 -25.18
N ALA A 372 8.70 27.97 -24.25
CA ALA A 372 8.52 26.53 -24.28
C ALA A 372 7.05 26.08 -24.17
N GLY A 373 6.78 24.91 -24.74
CA GLY A 373 5.50 24.23 -24.78
C GLY A 373 4.88 23.97 -23.41
N VAL A 374 5.70 23.53 -22.45
CA VAL A 374 5.21 23.13 -21.11
C VAL A 374 5.90 23.93 -20.01
N PHE A 375 7.22 23.82 -19.88
CA PHE A 375 8.00 24.51 -18.84
C PHE A 375 9.05 25.42 -19.46
N GLY A 376 9.11 26.66 -19.00
CA GLY A 376 10.15 27.60 -19.42
C GLY A 376 11.54 27.17 -18.96
N ALA A 377 11.66 26.80 -17.68
CA ALA A 377 12.82 26.09 -17.14
C ALA A 377 12.43 25.04 -16.09
N TYR A 378 13.30 24.05 -15.91
CA TYR A 378 13.19 22.97 -14.93
C TYR A 378 14.48 22.84 -14.12
N TYR A 379 14.37 22.71 -12.79
CA TYR A 379 15.50 22.38 -11.92
C TYR A 379 15.23 21.02 -11.25
N GLY A 380 15.82 19.96 -11.80
CA GLY A 380 15.65 18.58 -11.35
C GLY A 380 16.74 18.06 -10.41
N LYS A 381 17.72 18.89 -10.04
CA LYS A 381 18.84 18.47 -9.18
C LYS A 381 19.23 19.63 -8.27
N SER A 382 18.89 19.53 -7.00
CA SER A 382 19.64 20.28 -5.99
C SER A 382 20.93 19.48 -5.73
N ALA A 383 22.09 20.13 -5.65
CA ALA A 383 23.39 19.48 -5.40
C ALA A 383 23.45 18.66 -4.08
N VAL A 384 22.38 18.69 -3.28
CA VAL A 384 22.26 18.06 -1.97
C VAL A 384 21.25 16.91 -1.96
N TYR A 385 20.34 16.78 -2.96
CA TYR A 385 19.23 15.82 -2.87
C TYR A 385 18.73 15.31 -4.23
N GLU A 386 18.58 13.97 -4.33
CA GLU A 386 18.04 13.23 -5.49
C GLU A 386 16.50 13.26 -5.49
N SER A 387 15.88 14.36 -5.94
CA SER A 387 14.42 14.45 -6.07
C SER A 387 14.01 14.79 -7.50
N GLU A 388 13.09 14.01 -8.08
CA GLU A 388 12.58 14.19 -9.44
C GLU A 388 11.12 14.69 -9.43
N GLY A 389 10.82 15.75 -10.19
CA GLY A 389 9.45 16.21 -10.37
C GLY A 389 8.60 15.15 -11.10
N ASN A 390 7.35 14.95 -10.68
CA ASN A 390 6.44 13.98 -11.28
C ASN A 390 5.60 14.63 -12.39
N TYR A 391 5.92 14.33 -13.64
CA TYR A 391 5.27 14.92 -14.82
C TYR A 391 4.59 13.85 -15.66
N LYS A 392 3.30 13.99 -15.98
CA LYS A 392 2.57 12.96 -16.75
C LYS A 392 1.54 13.59 -17.71
N MET A 393 1.41 13.06 -18.92
CA MET A 393 0.39 13.46 -19.91
C MET A 393 0.29 14.98 -20.16
N LEU A 394 1.41 15.58 -20.57
CA LEU A 394 1.50 17.01 -20.88
C LEU A 394 1.30 17.21 -22.38
N MET A 395 0.52 18.22 -22.77
CA MET A 395 0.28 18.51 -24.18
C MET A 395 0.44 19.99 -24.47
N TYR A 396 0.88 20.29 -25.67
CA TYR A 396 0.95 21.67 -26.11
C TYR A 396 0.74 21.85 -27.60
N VAL A 397 0.11 22.95 -27.97
CA VAL A 397 0.03 23.47 -29.33
C VAL A 397 0.92 24.70 -29.41
N ALA A 398 1.91 24.67 -30.29
CA ALA A 398 2.82 25.79 -30.49
C ALA A 398 3.42 25.79 -31.90
N PRO A 399 3.87 26.96 -32.41
CA PRO A 399 4.66 27.07 -33.63
C PRO A 399 5.85 26.09 -33.65
N SER A 400 6.23 25.64 -34.85
CA SER A 400 7.24 24.59 -35.03
C SER A 400 8.60 24.89 -34.38
N ASN A 401 8.95 26.18 -34.25
CA ASN A 401 10.21 26.67 -33.68
C ASN A 401 10.25 26.72 -32.13
N ILE A 402 9.13 26.54 -31.45
CA ILE A 402 9.06 26.47 -29.97
C ILE A 402 9.63 25.13 -29.50
N LYS A 403 10.31 25.05 -28.36
CA LYS A 403 10.76 23.78 -27.76
C LYS A 403 9.73 23.25 -26.76
N THR A 404 9.81 21.99 -26.34
CA THR A 404 8.97 21.46 -25.25
C THR A 404 9.31 22.13 -23.90
N TYR A 405 10.60 22.32 -23.61
CA TYR A 405 11.17 23.02 -22.46
C TYR A 405 12.62 23.47 -22.74
N TYR A 406 13.18 24.33 -21.89
CA TYR A 406 14.62 24.64 -21.86
C TYR A 406 15.25 24.16 -20.55
N LEU A 407 16.47 23.62 -20.63
CA LEU A 407 17.29 23.30 -19.46
C LEU A 407 18.03 24.55 -18.98
N CYS A 408 18.24 24.65 -17.67
CA CYS A 408 19.22 25.58 -17.10
C CYS A 408 20.48 24.77 -16.78
N ASP A 409 21.61 25.21 -17.34
CA ASP A 409 22.97 24.65 -17.27
C ASP A 409 23.34 23.49 -18.23
N ASP A 410 24.44 23.69 -18.96
CA ASP A 410 25.05 22.79 -19.95
C ASP A 410 25.66 21.49 -19.36
N GLU A 411 25.39 21.16 -18.09
CA GLU A 411 26.03 20.03 -17.38
C GLU A 411 25.10 18.86 -17.01
N VAL A 412 23.84 18.86 -17.44
CA VAL A 412 22.97 17.68 -17.29
C VAL A 412 22.68 17.08 -18.66
N GLU A 413 23.49 16.08 -19.05
CA GLU A 413 23.14 15.19 -20.16
C GLU A 413 21.77 14.55 -19.89
N ILE A 414 20.78 14.90 -20.71
CA ILE A 414 19.52 14.16 -20.80
C ILE A 414 19.88 12.82 -21.44
N SER A 415 20.01 11.77 -20.63
CA SER A 415 20.06 10.41 -21.18
C SER A 415 18.64 9.87 -21.30
N ASP A 416 18.33 9.23 -22.43
CA ASP A 416 17.06 8.50 -22.68
C ASP A 416 16.78 7.38 -21.67
N LYS A 417 17.65 7.17 -20.67
CA LYS A 417 17.52 6.20 -19.59
C LYS A 417 16.77 6.72 -18.36
N ASN A 418 16.39 8.01 -18.30
CA ASN A 418 15.63 8.57 -17.19
C ASN A 418 14.19 8.91 -17.61
N PRO A 419 13.20 8.03 -17.33
CA PRO A 419 11.81 8.22 -17.77
C PRO A 419 11.11 9.43 -17.10
N SER A 420 11.68 10.03 -16.06
CA SER A 420 11.09 11.05 -15.18
C SER A 420 11.14 12.51 -15.66
N THR A 421 11.62 12.79 -16.89
CA THR A 421 11.66 14.17 -17.39
C THR A 421 10.38 14.57 -18.09
N ALA A 422 10.00 15.86 -18.02
CA ALA A 422 8.84 16.40 -18.73
C ALA A 422 8.88 16.14 -20.26
N HIS A 423 10.07 15.91 -20.83
CA HIS A 423 10.24 15.51 -22.23
C HIS A 423 9.48 14.23 -22.57
N SER A 424 9.67 13.20 -21.73
CA SER A 424 9.16 11.85 -21.94
C SER A 424 7.63 11.79 -21.91
N TYR A 425 7.00 12.78 -21.28
CA TYR A 425 5.56 12.82 -21.05
C TYR A 425 4.85 13.96 -21.79
N ALA A 426 5.56 14.75 -22.59
CA ALA A 426 4.99 15.89 -23.30
C ALA A 426 4.81 15.61 -24.80
N LYS A 427 3.60 15.85 -25.32
CA LYS A 427 3.25 15.68 -26.74
C LYS A 427 2.85 17.00 -27.38
N ARG A 428 3.53 17.37 -28.47
CA ARG A 428 3.09 18.48 -29.33
C ARG A 428 1.89 18.03 -30.17
N LEU A 429 0.90 18.91 -30.31
CA LEU A 429 -0.29 18.71 -31.14
C LEU A 429 -0.37 19.75 -32.26
N THR A 430 -0.98 19.40 -33.39
CA THR A 430 -1.47 20.39 -34.38
C THR A 430 -2.73 21.10 -33.90
N ASN A 431 -3.08 22.24 -34.51
CA ASN A 431 -4.34 22.93 -34.22
C ASN A 431 -5.56 22.03 -34.45
N GLU A 432 -5.59 21.29 -35.57
CA GLU A 432 -6.67 20.35 -35.88
C GLU A 432 -6.74 19.20 -34.87
N GLU A 433 -5.60 18.63 -34.50
CA GLU A 433 -5.53 17.60 -33.46
C GLU A 433 -6.05 18.13 -32.13
N ALA A 434 -5.75 19.36 -31.78
CA ALA A 434 -6.19 19.96 -30.53
C ALA A 434 -7.68 20.40 -30.58
N LEU A 435 -8.20 20.77 -31.76
CA LEU A 435 -9.62 21.10 -32.00
C LEU A 435 -10.52 19.86 -31.95
N ILE A 436 -10.05 18.73 -32.49
CA ILE A 436 -10.76 17.43 -32.46
C ILE A 436 -10.72 16.80 -31.06
N LYS A 437 -9.67 17.07 -30.27
CA LYS A 437 -9.42 16.47 -28.93
C LYS A 437 -10.03 17.23 -27.75
N LYS A 438 -10.99 18.16 -27.98
CA LYS A 438 -11.76 18.82 -26.90
C LYS A 438 -12.58 17.83 -26.05
N THR A 439 -12.79 16.62 -26.56
CA THR A 439 -13.36 15.45 -25.89
C THR A 439 -12.58 14.25 -26.39
N TYR A 440 -11.86 13.50 -25.54
CA TYR A 440 -11.20 12.29 -26.01
C TYR A 440 -11.34 11.09 -25.09
N THR A 441 -12.03 10.08 -25.61
CA THR A 441 -11.79 8.66 -25.29
C THR A 441 -10.73 8.14 -26.26
N ALA A 442 -9.67 7.52 -25.75
CA ALA A 442 -8.54 7.03 -26.56
C ALA A 442 -8.96 6.03 -27.65
N PRO A 443 -8.28 5.97 -28.83
CA PRO A 443 -8.42 4.85 -29.73
C PRO A 443 -7.85 3.61 -29.03
N LYS A 444 -8.43 2.45 -29.34
CA LYS A 444 -7.93 1.16 -28.87
C LYS A 444 -6.42 1.06 -29.10
N GLY A 445 -5.64 1.01 -28.01
CA GLY A 445 -4.19 0.79 -28.04
C GLY A 445 -3.28 2.02 -27.83
N SER A 446 -3.80 3.20 -27.45
CA SER A 446 -2.93 4.34 -27.06
C SER A 446 -2.94 4.61 -25.55
N ASN A 447 -1.76 4.82 -24.96
CA ASN A 447 -1.56 5.07 -23.51
C ASN A 447 -1.96 6.48 -23.02
N TRP A 448 -2.71 7.25 -23.83
CA TRP A 448 -3.06 8.64 -23.55
C TRP A 448 -4.60 8.76 -23.45
N ASN A 449 -5.14 8.94 -22.25
CA ASN A 449 -6.59 9.06 -21.99
C ASN A 449 -6.95 10.47 -21.47
N PHE A 450 -7.85 11.18 -22.17
CA PHE A 450 -8.25 12.56 -21.85
C PHE A 450 -9.74 12.70 -21.55
N THR A 451 -10.43 11.63 -21.17
CA THR A 451 -11.83 11.72 -20.70
C THR A 451 -11.99 12.63 -19.48
N ASN A 452 -10.87 13.06 -18.86
CA ASN A 452 -10.84 13.90 -17.67
C ASN A 452 -10.28 15.33 -17.90
N ILE A 453 -9.77 15.66 -19.11
CA ILE A 453 -9.51 17.08 -19.45
C ILE A 453 -10.86 17.65 -19.87
N TRP A 454 -11.33 18.64 -19.12
CA TRP A 454 -12.66 19.22 -19.25
C TRP A 454 -13.06 19.55 -20.70
N SER A 455 -14.23 19.05 -21.12
CA SER A 455 -14.96 19.57 -22.28
C SER A 455 -16.15 20.40 -21.78
N ILE A 456 -16.10 21.71 -21.97
CA ILE A 456 -17.31 22.55 -21.87
C ILE A 456 -17.68 22.94 -23.29
N ALA A 457 -18.86 22.50 -23.76
CA ALA A 457 -19.44 23.06 -24.97
C ALA A 457 -19.77 24.56 -24.73
N PRO A 458 -19.55 25.46 -25.69
CA PRO A 458 -19.94 26.87 -25.52
C PRO A 458 -21.43 26.99 -25.19
N GLY A 459 -21.75 27.39 -23.95
CA GLY A 459 -23.12 27.62 -23.51
C GLY A 459 -23.71 26.58 -22.54
N GLU A 460 -22.98 25.55 -22.14
CA GLU A 460 -23.46 24.57 -21.14
C GLU A 460 -22.93 24.86 -19.73
N SER A 461 -23.82 24.81 -18.74
CA SER A 461 -23.53 24.82 -17.31
C SER A 461 -23.37 23.38 -16.80
N ILE A 462 -22.30 23.11 -16.04
CA ILE A 462 -22.14 21.85 -15.31
C ILE A 462 -22.85 22.01 -13.97
N SER A 463 -23.87 21.18 -13.74
CA SER A 463 -24.52 21.05 -12.43
C SER A 463 -23.58 20.27 -11.50
N LEU A 464 -23.15 20.90 -10.41
CA LEU A 464 -22.58 20.21 -9.27
C LEU A 464 -23.69 20.14 -8.22
N ALA A 465 -24.33 18.98 -8.08
CA ALA A 465 -25.28 18.77 -7.00
C ALA A 465 -24.49 18.65 -5.68
N PHE A 466 -24.61 19.66 -4.82
CA PHE A 466 -24.34 19.50 -3.40
C PHE A 466 -25.63 18.93 -2.78
N ASP A 467 -25.58 17.63 -2.56
CA ASP A 467 -26.53 16.78 -1.85
C ASP A 467 -27.81 16.32 -2.58
N SER A 468 -27.94 14.98 -2.58
CA SER A 468 -29.08 14.10 -2.88
C SER A 468 -29.69 14.06 -4.30
N ALA A 469 -29.52 12.89 -4.92
CA ALA A 469 -30.36 12.27 -5.95
C ALA A 469 -30.23 12.77 -7.41
N ASP A 470 -29.12 12.43 -8.08
CA ASP A 470 -29.09 11.80 -9.42
C ASP A 470 -27.62 11.70 -9.91
N GLU A 471 -27.13 10.46 -10.09
CA GLU A 471 -25.70 10.08 -9.93
C GLU A 471 -24.85 9.97 -11.21
N GLU A 472 -25.34 10.22 -12.41
CA GLU A 472 -24.67 9.62 -13.59
C GLU A 472 -23.53 10.42 -14.26
N ASN A 473 -23.12 11.60 -13.78
CA ASN A 473 -21.90 12.28 -14.30
C ASN A 473 -21.29 13.30 -13.32
N VAL A 474 -20.67 12.82 -12.23
CA VAL A 474 -19.91 13.68 -11.29
C VAL A 474 -18.41 13.59 -11.58
N MET A 475 -17.82 14.68 -12.10
CA MET A 475 -16.37 14.87 -12.09
C MET A 475 -15.95 15.32 -10.69
N ALA A 476 -15.62 14.38 -9.81
CA ALA A 476 -15.12 14.67 -8.47
C ALA A 476 -13.77 15.40 -8.55
N TYR A 477 -13.60 16.44 -7.73
CA TYR A 477 -12.29 16.96 -7.38
C TYR A 477 -11.39 15.80 -6.92
N GLN A 478 -10.13 15.76 -7.34
CA GLN A 478 -9.12 15.15 -6.48
C GLN A 478 -8.96 16.08 -5.28
N THR A 479 -9.85 15.97 -4.29
CA THR A 479 -9.54 16.44 -2.95
C THR A 479 -8.51 15.48 -2.40
N PHE A 480 -7.25 15.88 -2.34
CA PHE A 480 -6.28 15.14 -1.54
C PHE A 480 -6.83 15.10 -0.12
N ALA A 481 -7.08 13.88 0.34
CA ALA A 481 -7.63 13.63 1.64
C ALA A 481 -6.71 14.26 2.71
N SER A 482 -7.28 14.67 3.84
CA SER A 482 -6.46 14.93 5.03
C SER A 482 -5.82 13.63 5.52
N ASN A 483 -4.66 13.69 6.17
CA ASN A 483 -4.00 12.50 6.73
C ASN A 483 -4.99 11.67 7.58
N GLY A 484 -5.16 10.38 7.27
CA GLY A 484 -6.11 9.47 7.95
C GLY A 484 -7.54 9.48 7.41
N GLN A 485 -7.88 10.28 6.41
CA GLN A 485 -9.19 10.27 5.77
C GLN A 485 -9.40 9.01 4.91
N THR A 486 -10.65 8.54 4.88
CA THR A 486 -11.07 7.39 4.07
C THR A 486 -11.53 7.84 2.68
N ILE A 487 -10.94 7.25 1.65
CA ILE A 487 -11.28 7.39 0.24
C ILE A 487 -12.04 6.12 -0.13
N THR A 488 -13.35 6.26 -0.40
CA THR A 488 -14.21 5.15 -0.81
C THR A 488 -14.03 4.89 -2.31
N ILE A 489 -13.90 3.62 -2.71
CA ILE A 489 -13.71 3.19 -4.09
C ILE A 489 -14.81 2.18 -4.42
N THR A 490 -15.60 2.50 -5.43
CA THR A 490 -16.73 1.68 -5.93
C THR A 490 -16.54 1.27 -7.39
N THR A 491 -15.71 2.00 -8.14
CA THR A 491 -15.53 1.76 -9.58
C THR A 491 -14.07 1.53 -9.97
N LYS A 492 -13.84 0.89 -11.12
CA LYS A 492 -12.50 0.72 -11.70
C LYS A 492 -11.77 2.04 -11.92
N LYS A 493 -12.47 3.10 -12.33
CA LYS A 493 -11.87 4.42 -12.59
C LYS A 493 -11.39 5.10 -11.30
N GLU A 494 -12.14 4.96 -10.22
CA GLU A 494 -11.73 5.42 -8.89
C GLU A 494 -10.52 4.64 -8.39
N LEU A 495 -10.48 3.32 -8.64
CA LEU A 495 -9.33 2.49 -8.29
C LEU A 495 -8.06 2.91 -9.04
N GLU A 496 -8.16 3.17 -10.35
CA GLU A 496 -7.05 3.72 -11.15
C GLU A 496 -6.55 5.06 -10.58
N THR A 497 -7.48 5.94 -10.23
CA THR A 497 -7.18 7.24 -9.62
C THR A 497 -6.52 7.07 -8.25
N ALA A 498 -6.95 6.09 -7.46
CA ALA A 498 -6.38 5.76 -6.17
C ALA A 498 -4.93 5.28 -6.31
N PHE A 499 -4.63 4.37 -7.26
CA PHE A 499 -3.26 3.94 -7.52
C PHE A 499 -2.34 5.10 -7.90
N ASP A 500 -2.80 6.00 -8.77
CA ASP A 500 -2.03 7.21 -9.12
C ASP A 500 -1.79 8.10 -7.90
N THR A 501 -2.77 8.21 -7.01
CA THR A 501 -2.65 8.98 -5.76
C THR A 501 -1.66 8.32 -4.80
N MET A 502 -1.73 7.00 -4.62
CA MET A 502 -0.80 6.24 -3.78
C MET A 502 0.65 6.38 -4.28
N ARG A 503 0.87 6.46 -5.60
CA ARG A 503 2.19 6.73 -6.19
C ARG A 503 2.67 8.15 -5.99
N ALA A 504 1.76 9.11 -6.16
CA ALA A 504 2.08 10.51 -5.95
C ALA A 504 2.43 10.78 -4.48
N GLN A 505 1.78 10.09 -3.54
CA GLN A 505 1.84 10.39 -2.11
C GLN A 505 1.95 9.13 -1.22
N PRO A 506 2.93 8.24 -1.44
CA PRO A 506 3.01 6.97 -0.72
C PRO A 506 3.17 7.17 0.79
N SER A 507 3.87 8.21 1.22
CA SER A 507 4.10 8.50 2.64
C SER A 507 2.86 9.00 3.40
N LYS A 508 1.73 9.26 2.72
CA LYS A 508 0.48 9.70 3.36
C LYS A 508 -0.30 8.49 3.87
N ASN A 509 -0.88 8.64 5.06
CA ASN A 509 -1.59 7.56 5.74
C ASN A 509 -3.09 7.50 5.37
N TYR A 510 -3.42 7.70 4.09
CA TYR A 510 -4.81 7.62 3.62
C TYR A 510 -5.35 6.21 3.75
N ILE A 511 -6.66 6.10 3.97
CA ILE A 511 -7.36 4.83 3.99
C ILE A 511 -8.11 4.71 2.66
N TYR A 512 -7.67 3.81 1.79
CA TYR A 512 -8.36 3.48 0.56
C TYR A 512 -9.23 2.26 0.83
N GLU A 513 -10.54 2.48 0.91
CA GLU A 513 -11.52 1.45 1.23
C GLU A 513 -12.36 1.13 0.01
N VAL A 514 -12.26 -0.11 -0.48
CA VAL A 514 -13.05 -0.56 -1.63
C VAL A 514 -14.29 -1.29 -1.14
N THR A 515 -15.44 -0.83 -1.60
CA THR A 515 -16.74 -1.31 -1.12
C THR A 515 -17.45 -2.22 -2.12
N GLU A 516 -16.94 -2.29 -3.35
CA GLU A 516 -17.46 -3.15 -4.42
C GLU A 516 -16.31 -3.96 -5.05
N SER A 517 -16.59 -5.19 -5.49
CA SER A 517 -15.54 -6.05 -6.07
C SER A 517 -15.16 -5.57 -7.47
N ILE A 518 -13.86 -5.43 -7.73
CA ILE A 518 -13.33 -4.87 -8.99
C ILE A 518 -12.27 -5.78 -9.58
N VAL A 519 -12.31 -5.95 -10.91
CA VAL A 519 -11.26 -6.61 -11.70
C VAL A 519 -10.47 -5.57 -12.49
N TYR A 520 -9.14 -5.55 -12.30
CA TYR A 520 -8.20 -4.67 -12.98
C TYR A 520 -7.23 -5.48 -13.84
N ASP A 521 -7.35 -5.36 -15.17
CA ASP A 521 -6.42 -5.95 -16.13
C ASP A 521 -5.27 -4.99 -16.49
N GLY A 522 -4.06 -5.38 -16.13
CA GLY A 522 -2.81 -4.63 -16.29
C GLY A 522 -2.14 -4.75 -17.67
N LYS A 523 -2.66 -5.56 -18.60
CA LYS A 523 -2.00 -5.83 -19.91
C LYS A 523 -1.61 -4.59 -20.72
N ALA A 524 -2.31 -3.48 -20.54
CA ALA A 524 -2.09 -2.28 -21.33
C ALA A 524 -0.75 -1.57 -21.03
N LYS A 525 -0.13 -1.83 -19.87
CA LYS A 525 1.04 -1.05 -19.41
C LYS A 525 1.90 -1.82 -18.40
N GLU A 526 3.21 -1.56 -18.43
CA GLU A 526 4.08 -1.94 -17.30
C GLU A 526 3.64 -1.24 -16.01
N TRP A 527 3.58 -2.02 -14.93
CA TRP A 527 3.22 -1.60 -13.60
C TRP A 527 4.41 -0.95 -12.91
N GLU A 528 4.24 0.32 -12.56
CA GLU A 528 5.12 1.03 -11.63
C GLU A 528 4.82 0.51 -10.22
N PRO A 529 5.78 0.20 -9.33
CA PRO A 529 5.47 -0.19 -7.94
C PRO A 529 4.90 0.97 -7.10
N ILE A 530 4.00 0.67 -6.16
CA ILE A 530 3.49 1.69 -5.21
C ILE A 530 4.44 1.82 -4.03
N GLY A 531 4.98 3.02 -3.82
CA GLY A 531 6.00 3.27 -2.78
C GLY A 531 7.38 2.74 -3.18
N SER A 532 8.42 3.37 -2.64
CA SER A 532 9.83 3.05 -2.89
C SER A 532 10.61 2.91 -1.59
N GLN A 533 11.86 2.46 -1.64
CA GLN A 533 12.70 2.35 -0.45
C GLN A 533 12.86 3.67 0.32
N THR A 534 12.98 4.79 -0.39
CA THR A 534 13.09 6.13 0.21
C THR A 534 11.74 6.73 0.58
N ARG A 535 10.66 6.29 -0.06
CA ARG A 535 9.28 6.77 0.16
C ARG A 535 8.32 5.59 0.23
N PRO A 536 8.37 4.80 1.31
CA PRO A 536 7.49 3.65 1.47
C PRO A 536 6.04 4.09 1.58
N PHE A 537 5.13 3.23 1.12
CA PHE A 537 3.71 3.44 1.30
C PHE A 537 3.34 3.29 2.78
N LYS A 538 2.61 4.28 3.31
CA LYS A 538 2.19 4.37 4.73
C LYS A 538 0.67 4.38 4.92
N GLY A 539 -0.10 4.30 3.84
CA GLY A 539 -1.56 4.26 3.87
C GLY A 539 -2.14 2.88 4.22
N GLN A 540 -3.46 2.77 4.11
CA GLN A 540 -4.16 1.49 4.15
C GLN A 540 -4.83 1.28 2.80
N PHE A 541 -4.66 0.10 2.22
CA PHE A 541 -5.43 -0.33 1.06
C PHE A 541 -6.16 -1.60 1.45
N LYS A 542 -7.43 -1.45 1.78
CA LYS A 542 -8.26 -2.48 2.38
C LYS A 542 -9.61 -2.53 1.69
N MET A 543 -10.25 -3.68 1.76
CA MET A 543 -11.59 -3.87 1.24
C MET A 543 -12.54 -4.18 2.38
N LYS A 544 -13.81 -3.80 2.19
CA LYS A 544 -14.89 -4.24 3.08
C LYS A 544 -14.91 -5.77 3.11
N ASP A 545 -15.44 -6.34 4.20
CA ASP A 545 -15.59 -7.79 4.30
C ASP A 545 -16.43 -8.34 3.13
N ASP A 546 -16.07 -9.53 2.64
CA ASP A 546 -16.60 -10.18 1.42
C ASP A 546 -16.36 -9.46 0.08
N VAL A 547 -15.65 -8.32 0.08
CA VAL A 547 -15.24 -7.61 -1.14
C VAL A 547 -13.80 -7.95 -1.51
N THR A 548 -13.55 -8.20 -2.79
CA THR A 548 -12.22 -8.49 -3.32
C THR A 548 -11.85 -7.56 -4.47
N ILE A 549 -10.55 -7.29 -4.58
CA ILE A 549 -9.97 -6.74 -5.81
C ILE A 549 -9.15 -7.83 -6.46
N THR A 550 -9.42 -8.07 -7.75
CA THR A 550 -8.56 -8.90 -8.59
C THR A 550 -7.73 -8.00 -9.48
N ILE A 551 -6.40 -8.07 -9.34
CA ILE A 551 -5.44 -7.39 -10.19
C ILE A 551 -4.75 -8.46 -11.02
N GLU A 552 -4.84 -8.37 -12.34
CA GLU A 552 -4.35 -9.41 -13.23
C GLU A 552 -3.40 -8.89 -14.31
N ASN A 553 -2.50 -9.75 -14.79
CA ASN A 553 -1.64 -9.54 -15.96
C ASN A 553 -0.75 -8.29 -15.86
N ILE A 554 -0.18 -8.02 -14.68
CA ILE A 554 0.74 -6.91 -14.48
C ILE A 554 2.20 -7.35 -14.73
N LYS A 555 2.97 -6.50 -15.40
CA LYS A 555 4.40 -6.67 -15.61
C LYS A 555 5.17 -5.59 -14.85
N ILE A 556 6.13 -5.98 -14.01
CA ILE A 556 6.88 -5.07 -13.13
C ILE A 556 8.37 -5.21 -13.43
N ASN A 557 9.01 -4.11 -13.81
CA ASN A 557 10.47 -4.03 -13.97
C ASN A 557 11.00 -2.94 -13.02
N SER A 558 11.53 -3.30 -11.86
CA SER A 558 12.00 -2.36 -10.85
C SER A 558 12.98 -3.03 -9.88
N GLU A 559 13.91 -2.29 -9.28
CA GLU A 559 14.78 -2.83 -8.23
C GLU A 559 13.96 -3.46 -7.08
N PHE A 560 12.84 -2.83 -6.71
CA PHE A 560 11.89 -3.31 -5.70
C PHE A 560 10.57 -3.67 -6.39
N ALA A 561 10.51 -4.88 -6.95
CA ALA A 561 9.41 -5.34 -7.78
C ALA A 561 8.29 -6.01 -6.96
N GLY A 562 7.16 -5.31 -6.85
CA GLY A 562 5.91 -5.81 -6.32
C GLY A 562 4.77 -4.86 -6.65
N LEU A 563 3.51 -5.28 -6.37
CA LEU A 563 2.36 -4.36 -6.48
C LEU A 563 2.66 -3.06 -5.73
N PHE A 564 3.19 -3.23 -4.51
CA PHE A 564 3.90 -2.21 -3.75
C PHE A 564 5.41 -2.45 -3.83
N GLY A 565 6.21 -1.39 -4.04
CA GLY A 565 7.66 -1.52 -3.97
C GLY A 565 8.10 -1.69 -2.52
N CYS A 566 7.83 -0.67 -1.70
CA CYS A 566 8.06 -0.74 -0.26
C CYS A 566 6.85 -0.22 0.52
N ILE A 567 6.45 -0.94 1.57
CA ILE A 567 5.44 -0.53 2.55
C ILE A 567 6.11 -0.38 3.92
N SER A 568 5.63 0.52 4.78
CA SER A 568 6.21 0.72 6.11
C SER A 568 5.23 1.26 7.13
N GLY A 569 5.44 0.89 8.38
CA GLY A 569 4.74 1.45 9.53
C GLY A 569 3.58 0.60 10.02
N ASN A 570 3.42 0.53 11.35
CA ASN A 570 2.52 -0.42 12.00
C ASN A 570 1.03 -0.18 11.72
N ASN A 571 0.67 1.02 11.23
CA ASN A 571 -0.71 1.38 10.86
C ASN A 571 -1.02 1.15 9.38
N THR A 572 -0.04 0.68 8.60
CA THR A 572 -0.17 0.39 7.18
C THR A 572 -0.70 -1.03 7.00
N ILE A 573 -1.81 -1.14 6.27
CA ILE A 573 -2.55 -2.38 6.10
C ILE A 573 -2.83 -2.57 4.61
N ILE A 574 -2.40 -3.70 4.08
CA ILE A 574 -2.74 -4.17 2.72
C ILE A 574 -3.58 -5.43 2.91
N LYS A 575 -4.87 -5.38 2.54
CA LYS A 575 -5.81 -6.46 2.86
C LYS A 575 -6.68 -6.87 1.67
N ASN A 576 -6.99 -8.17 1.55
CA ASN A 576 -8.01 -8.76 0.66
C ASN A 576 -7.70 -8.74 -0.87
N ILE A 577 -6.42 -8.59 -1.27
CA ILE A 577 -6.06 -8.50 -2.70
C ILE A 577 -5.90 -9.89 -3.32
N ILE A 578 -6.49 -10.11 -4.49
CA ILE A 578 -6.21 -11.25 -5.36
C ILE A 578 -5.33 -10.76 -6.51
N LEU A 579 -4.13 -11.30 -6.61
CA LEU A 579 -3.16 -10.94 -7.63
C LEU A 579 -2.97 -12.13 -8.57
N LYS A 580 -3.10 -11.93 -9.90
CA LYS A 580 -3.02 -13.01 -10.89
C LYS A 580 -2.10 -12.68 -12.07
N GLY A 581 -1.39 -13.66 -12.61
CA GLY A 581 -0.67 -13.50 -13.89
C GLY A 581 0.43 -12.44 -13.83
N VAL A 582 1.21 -12.39 -12.75
CA VAL A 582 2.21 -11.32 -12.53
C VAL A 582 3.57 -11.73 -13.02
N GLU A 583 4.17 -10.89 -13.87
CA GLU A 583 5.59 -10.98 -14.22
C GLU A 583 6.35 -9.89 -13.46
N ALA A 584 7.35 -10.25 -12.65
CA ALA A 584 8.11 -9.27 -11.87
C ALA A 584 9.62 -9.51 -11.98
N ASN A 585 10.38 -8.48 -12.31
CA ASN A 585 11.84 -8.52 -12.45
C ASN A 585 12.50 -7.43 -11.61
N GLY A 586 13.35 -7.82 -10.65
CA GLY A 586 13.97 -6.90 -9.71
C GLY A 586 15.03 -7.50 -8.78
N THR A 587 15.69 -6.65 -7.98
CA THR A 587 16.65 -7.11 -6.96
C THR A 587 15.93 -7.69 -5.74
N VAL A 588 14.80 -7.09 -5.37
CA VAL A 588 13.89 -7.58 -4.34
C VAL A 588 12.54 -7.79 -4.99
N VAL A 589 12.02 -9.01 -4.93
CA VAL A 589 10.79 -9.38 -5.62
C VAL A 589 9.79 -10.02 -4.67
N GLY A 590 8.57 -9.48 -4.69
CA GLY A 590 7.42 -9.93 -3.93
C GLY A 590 6.12 -9.54 -4.62
N GLY A 591 5.19 -10.48 -4.82
CA GLY A 591 3.96 -10.20 -5.59
C GLY A 591 3.15 -9.05 -5.00
N ILE A 592 2.87 -9.10 -3.69
CA ILE A 592 2.13 -8.03 -3.00
C ILE A 592 3.05 -6.86 -2.68
N ALA A 593 4.20 -7.10 -2.06
CA ALA A 593 5.16 -6.04 -1.74
C ALA A 593 6.60 -6.51 -1.88
N ALA A 594 7.50 -5.77 -2.52
CA ALA A 594 8.92 -6.15 -2.51
C ALA A 594 9.52 -6.08 -1.09
N CYS A 595 9.33 -4.98 -0.36
CA CYS A 595 9.74 -4.84 1.04
C CYS A 595 8.57 -4.47 1.96
N ASN A 596 8.46 -5.16 3.10
CA ASN A 596 7.56 -4.83 4.19
C ASN A 596 8.33 -4.40 5.45
N TYR A 597 8.49 -3.10 5.68
CA TYR A 597 9.19 -2.52 6.85
C TYR A 597 8.23 -2.21 8.01
N GLY A 598 7.55 -3.23 8.53
CA GLY A 598 6.70 -3.11 9.72
C GLY A 598 5.20 -2.92 9.47
N ALA A 599 4.72 -3.08 8.23
CA ALA A 599 3.29 -3.04 7.90
C ALA A 599 2.62 -4.42 8.00
N THR A 600 1.30 -4.47 7.86
CA THR A 600 0.51 -5.71 7.83
C THR A 600 0.01 -6.02 6.41
N ILE A 601 0.33 -7.21 5.92
CA ILE A 601 -0.28 -7.82 4.71
C ILE A 601 -1.19 -8.95 5.20
N GLU A 602 -2.48 -8.87 4.89
CA GLU A 602 -3.49 -9.78 5.42
C GLU A 602 -4.48 -10.25 4.35
N ASN A 603 -4.88 -11.51 4.37
CA ASN A 603 -5.94 -12.05 3.51
C ASN A 603 -5.67 -11.84 2.00
N CYS A 604 -4.40 -11.83 1.58
CA CYS A 604 -4.03 -11.63 0.18
C CYS A 604 -3.76 -12.97 -0.51
N GLN A 605 -4.01 -13.03 -1.81
CA GLN A 605 -3.80 -14.19 -2.65
C GLN A 605 -2.90 -13.84 -3.83
N VAL A 606 -1.92 -14.69 -4.13
CA VAL A 606 -1.07 -14.56 -5.32
C VAL A 606 -1.19 -15.84 -6.14
N HIS A 607 -1.63 -15.68 -7.38
CA HIS A 607 -1.89 -16.75 -8.33
C HIS A 607 -1.05 -16.56 -9.59
N SER A 608 -0.49 -17.65 -10.12
CA SER A 608 0.16 -17.72 -11.44
C SER A 608 1.13 -16.56 -11.74
N TYR A 609 2.41 -16.73 -11.46
CA TYR A 609 3.39 -15.65 -11.54
C TYR A 609 4.73 -16.12 -12.14
N ASP A 610 5.49 -15.16 -12.70
CA ASP A 610 6.84 -15.34 -13.21
C ASP A 610 7.76 -14.30 -12.57
N PHE A 611 8.50 -14.69 -11.52
CA PHE A 611 9.33 -13.76 -10.74
C PHE A 611 10.81 -13.98 -10.98
N TYR A 612 11.51 -12.94 -11.41
CA TYR A 612 12.92 -12.92 -11.75
C TYR A 612 13.70 -12.05 -10.78
N THR A 613 14.70 -12.60 -10.09
CA THR A 613 15.57 -11.79 -9.22
C THR A 613 17.04 -12.15 -9.29
N ASN A 614 17.88 -11.33 -8.68
CA ASN A 614 19.27 -11.63 -8.38
C ASN A 614 19.58 -11.64 -6.86
N LYS A 615 18.61 -11.39 -5.95
CA LYS A 615 18.92 -11.30 -4.50
C LYS A 615 17.83 -11.80 -3.55
N TYR A 616 16.66 -11.16 -3.47
CA TYR A 616 15.60 -11.54 -2.53
C TYR A 616 14.32 -11.93 -3.26
N LEU A 617 13.84 -13.16 -3.05
CA LEU A 617 12.69 -13.70 -3.76
C LEU A 617 11.66 -14.31 -2.81
N GLY A 618 10.40 -13.86 -2.89
CA GLY A 618 9.26 -14.57 -2.32
C GLY A 618 7.94 -14.24 -3.01
N SER A 619 6.95 -15.12 -2.91
CA SER A 619 5.70 -14.91 -3.65
C SER A 619 4.84 -13.78 -3.07
N ILE A 620 4.85 -13.58 -1.75
CA ILE A 620 4.15 -12.46 -1.10
C ILE A 620 5.09 -11.26 -0.97
N ALA A 621 6.28 -11.48 -0.41
CA ALA A 621 7.27 -10.42 -0.21
C ALA A 621 8.72 -10.86 -0.45
N GLY A 622 9.60 -9.96 -0.87
CA GLY A 622 11.04 -10.27 -0.94
C GLY A 622 11.70 -10.18 0.44
N TYR A 623 11.36 -9.14 1.19
CA TYR A 623 11.86 -8.87 2.55
C TYR A 623 10.72 -8.49 3.51
N ASN A 624 10.68 -9.08 4.70
CA ASN A 624 9.63 -8.84 5.69
C ASN A 624 10.18 -8.53 7.09
N GLU A 625 9.86 -7.36 7.63
CA GLU A 625 9.98 -6.97 9.05
C GLU A 625 8.61 -6.74 9.71
N GLY A 626 7.52 -6.78 8.91
CA GLY A 626 6.16 -6.61 9.39
C GLY A 626 5.42 -7.94 9.60
N THR A 627 4.10 -7.90 9.48
CA THR A 627 3.24 -9.09 9.63
C THR A 627 2.66 -9.50 8.27
N ILE A 628 2.81 -10.77 7.91
CA ILE A 628 2.10 -11.40 6.80
C ILE A 628 1.22 -12.48 7.40
N LYS A 629 -0.10 -12.40 7.22
CA LYS A 629 -1.02 -13.38 7.80
C LYS A 629 -2.21 -13.73 6.91
N ASN A 630 -2.73 -14.94 7.06
CA ASN A 630 -3.92 -15.42 6.35
C ASN A 630 -3.80 -15.32 4.82
N CYS A 631 -2.58 -15.48 4.28
CA CYS A 631 -2.32 -15.33 2.86
C CYS A 631 -2.27 -16.69 2.15
N ILE A 632 -2.50 -16.66 0.83
CA ILE A 632 -2.55 -17.86 0.01
C ILE A 632 -1.71 -17.65 -1.25
N VAL A 633 -0.89 -18.63 -1.59
CA VAL A 633 -0.11 -18.64 -2.82
C VAL A 633 -0.40 -19.94 -3.56
N CYS A 634 -0.90 -19.82 -4.78
CA CYS A 634 -1.32 -20.96 -5.60
C CYS A 634 -0.93 -20.76 -7.07
N SER A 635 -0.94 -21.84 -7.85
CA SER A 635 -0.88 -21.79 -9.32
C SER A 635 -2.20 -22.31 -9.88
N GLU A 636 -2.80 -21.61 -10.86
CA GLU A 636 -4.09 -22.01 -11.45
C GLU A 636 -3.89 -22.93 -12.68
N PRO A 637 -4.52 -24.12 -12.73
CA PRO A 637 -4.50 -24.97 -13.91
C PRO A 637 -4.99 -24.22 -15.16
N LYS A 638 -4.31 -24.41 -16.27
CA LYS A 638 -4.78 -23.99 -17.59
C LYS A 638 -6.02 -24.81 -17.92
N THR A 639 -7.11 -24.13 -18.23
CA THR A 639 -8.36 -24.77 -18.66
C THR A 639 -8.71 -24.36 -20.08
N ILE A 640 -9.28 -25.28 -20.85
CA ILE A 640 -9.95 -25.00 -22.12
C ILE A 640 -11.46 -25.04 -21.92
N GLU A 641 -12.17 -24.18 -22.64
CA GLU A 641 -13.63 -24.21 -22.67
C GLU A 641 -14.09 -25.20 -23.72
N LYS A 642 -14.98 -26.10 -23.32
CA LYS A 642 -15.57 -27.11 -24.18
C LYS A 642 -17.08 -27.10 -24.01
N GLU A 643 -17.79 -27.12 -25.12
CA GLU A 643 -19.24 -27.28 -25.10
C GLU A 643 -19.57 -28.77 -24.95
N VAL A 644 -20.24 -29.13 -23.85
CA VAL A 644 -20.74 -30.47 -23.59
C VAL A 644 -22.24 -30.36 -23.36
N ASN A 645 -23.03 -30.97 -24.24
CA ASN A 645 -24.51 -30.96 -24.17
C ASN A 645 -25.14 -29.55 -24.13
N GLY A 646 -24.52 -28.55 -24.76
CA GLY A 646 -25.02 -27.16 -24.79
C GLY A 646 -24.59 -26.31 -23.59
N GLU A 647 -23.79 -26.84 -22.67
CA GLU A 647 -23.16 -26.08 -21.59
C GLU A 647 -21.65 -25.93 -21.82
N ILE A 648 -21.12 -24.74 -21.54
CA ILE A 648 -19.68 -24.47 -21.56
C ILE A 648 -19.09 -24.98 -20.24
N VAL A 649 -18.26 -26.02 -20.32
CA VAL A 649 -17.50 -26.57 -19.19
C VAL A 649 -16.01 -26.27 -19.36
N LYS A 650 -15.31 -25.98 -18.26
CA LYS A 650 -13.86 -25.77 -18.22
C LYS A 650 -13.17 -27.12 -17.97
N GLU A 651 -12.42 -27.61 -18.94
CA GLU A 651 -11.62 -28.84 -18.86
C GLU A 651 -10.14 -28.48 -18.60
N ILE A 652 -9.51 -29.14 -17.63
CA ILE A 652 -8.09 -28.92 -17.30
C ILE A 652 -7.22 -29.46 -18.44
N VAL A 653 -6.22 -28.67 -18.86
CA VAL A 653 -5.26 -29.05 -19.89
C VAL A 653 -4.15 -29.88 -19.26
N TYR A 654 -3.82 -31.00 -19.91
CA TYR A 654 -2.70 -31.86 -19.55
C TYR A 654 -1.62 -31.79 -20.63
N ASP A 655 -0.36 -31.88 -20.24
CA ASP A 655 0.79 -32.03 -21.12
C ASP A 655 0.76 -33.42 -21.78
N GLU A 656 0.89 -33.49 -23.11
CA GLU A 656 0.71 -34.73 -23.86
C GLU A 656 1.87 -35.72 -23.68
N GLU A 657 3.07 -35.26 -23.29
CA GLU A 657 4.25 -36.11 -23.13
C GLU A 657 4.38 -36.65 -21.70
N THR A 658 4.09 -35.81 -20.70
CA THR A 658 4.27 -36.12 -19.28
C THR A 658 2.98 -36.51 -18.57
N GLY A 659 1.81 -36.15 -19.14
CA GLY A 659 0.50 -36.34 -18.51
C GLY A 659 0.22 -35.39 -17.34
N GLU A 660 1.04 -34.35 -17.14
CA GLU A 660 0.91 -33.40 -16.04
C GLU A 660 -0.07 -32.25 -16.34
N ILE A 661 -0.69 -31.66 -15.31
CA ILE A 661 -1.56 -30.48 -15.47
C ILE A 661 -0.73 -29.28 -15.94
N VAL A 662 -1.13 -28.64 -17.04
CA VAL A 662 -0.57 -27.37 -17.53
C VAL A 662 -1.19 -26.22 -16.73
N TYR A 663 -0.42 -25.19 -16.35
CA TYR A 663 -0.90 -24.04 -15.56
C TYR A 663 -0.95 -22.74 -16.41
N THR A 664 -1.74 -21.75 -15.96
CA THR A 664 -2.05 -20.54 -16.73
C THR A 664 -0.96 -19.47 -16.58
N MET A 665 0.03 -19.51 -17.49
CA MET A 665 1.11 -18.52 -17.83
C MET A 665 2.49 -19.18 -17.90
N SER A 666 3.28 -18.73 -18.88
CA SER A 666 4.53 -19.33 -19.43
C SER A 666 4.34 -20.69 -20.12
N SER A 667 5.07 -20.92 -21.22
CA SER A 667 5.20 -22.25 -21.85
C SER A 667 5.78 -23.30 -20.90
N ASN A 668 6.22 -22.87 -19.71
CA ASN A 668 6.86 -23.66 -18.66
C ASN A 668 6.13 -23.55 -17.29
N GLY A 669 4.83 -23.20 -17.24
CA GLY A 669 3.98 -23.51 -16.07
C GLY A 669 3.93 -22.53 -14.89
N GLY A 670 4.53 -21.34 -14.98
CA GLY A 670 4.55 -20.32 -13.92
C GLY A 670 5.53 -20.67 -12.79
N GLY A 671 6.40 -19.74 -12.40
CA GLY A 671 7.41 -20.03 -11.38
C GLY A 671 8.28 -18.88 -10.90
N MET A 672 9.27 -19.26 -10.09
CA MET A 672 10.33 -18.39 -9.60
C MET A 672 11.60 -18.65 -10.42
N TYR A 673 12.34 -17.59 -10.73
CA TYR A 673 13.51 -17.61 -11.60
C TYR A 673 14.61 -16.72 -11.00
N ILE A 674 15.87 -17.15 -11.13
CA ILE A 674 17.03 -16.33 -10.76
C ILE A 674 17.75 -15.91 -12.04
N ASN A 675 17.97 -14.60 -12.19
CA ASN A 675 18.68 -14.06 -13.33
C ASN A 675 20.19 -14.37 -13.22
N THR A 676 20.68 -15.07 -14.23
CA THR A 676 21.98 -15.77 -14.29
C THR A 676 23.20 -14.85 -14.51
N THR A 677 23.00 -13.54 -14.49
CA THR A 677 24.04 -12.51 -14.66
C THR A 677 24.41 -11.80 -13.36
N SER A 678 23.90 -12.30 -12.22
CA SER A 678 24.14 -11.79 -10.87
C SER A 678 25.64 -11.66 -10.54
N THR A 679 26.04 -10.49 -10.04
CA THR A 679 27.32 -10.26 -9.33
C THR A 679 27.14 -10.24 -7.81
N GLU A 680 25.93 -10.51 -7.32
CA GLU A 680 25.61 -10.49 -5.89
C GLU A 680 26.29 -11.65 -5.16
N SER A 681 26.79 -11.38 -3.96
CA SER A 681 27.46 -12.42 -3.18
C SER A 681 26.50 -13.36 -2.47
N THR A 682 25.22 -13.00 -2.34
CA THR A 682 24.27 -13.74 -1.49
C THR A 682 22.84 -13.67 -2.03
N ILE A 683 22.18 -14.83 -2.10
CA ILE A 683 20.81 -14.98 -2.60
C ILE A 683 19.91 -15.58 -1.51
N TYR A 684 18.71 -15.02 -1.35
CA TYR A 684 17.69 -15.40 -0.37
C TYR A 684 16.38 -15.74 -1.07
N ILE A 685 15.97 -17.00 -0.96
CA ILE A 685 14.81 -17.53 -1.68
C ILE A 685 13.88 -18.23 -0.70
N GLY A 686 12.65 -17.75 -0.64
CA GLY A 686 11.55 -18.38 0.08
C GLY A 686 10.33 -18.47 -0.80
N GLY A 687 9.53 -19.52 -0.69
CA GLY A 687 8.26 -19.56 -1.41
C GLY A 687 7.27 -18.48 -0.96
N ILE A 688 7.36 -18.00 0.29
CA ILE A 688 6.50 -16.90 0.80
C ILE A 688 7.30 -15.61 0.90
N VAL A 689 8.47 -15.67 1.57
CA VAL A 689 9.34 -14.52 1.78
C VAL A 689 10.81 -14.86 1.57
N GLY A 690 11.57 -14.07 0.81
CA GLY A 690 13.03 -14.26 0.66
C GLY A 690 13.77 -14.25 2.00
N LYS A 691 13.63 -13.17 2.76
CA LYS A 691 14.16 -13.05 4.14
C LYS A 691 13.11 -12.49 5.10
N ASN A 692 12.91 -13.18 6.21
CA ASN A 692 11.97 -12.82 7.27
C ASN A 692 12.67 -12.39 8.56
N ALA A 693 12.27 -11.23 9.07
CA ALA A 693 12.59 -10.68 10.39
C ALA A 693 11.32 -10.33 11.20
N GLY A 694 10.15 -10.35 10.55
CA GLY A 694 8.86 -10.11 11.17
C GLY A 694 8.09 -11.41 11.47
N ILE A 695 6.77 -11.36 11.27
CA ILE A 695 5.84 -12.47 11.52
C ILE A 695 5.29 -12.97 10.18
N ILE A 696 5.38 -14.27 9.96
CA ILE A 696 4.60 -15.01 8.95
C ILE A 696 3.70 -15.95 9.74
N ASP A 697 2.39 -15.76 9.61
CA ASP A 697 1.40 -16.53 10.34
C ASP A 697 0.39 -17.07 9.34
N LYS A 698 -0.05 -18.32 9.46
CA LYS A 698 -1.29 -18.74 8.78
C LYS A 698 -1.26 -18.59 7.25
N VAL A 699 -0.17 -19.04 6.62
CA VAL A 699 0.01 -18.94 5.16
C VAL A 699 -0.04 -20.32 4.51
N PHE A 700 -0.83 -20.46 3.45
CA PHE A 700 -0.89 -21.68 2.65
C PHE A 700 -0.19 -21.50 1.30
N LEU A 701 0.60 -22.50 0.91
CA LEU A 701 1.32 -22.56 -0.35
C LEU A 701 1.07 -23.90 -1.04
N SER A 702 0.57 -23.92 -2.28
CA SER A 702 0.11 -25.17 -2.93
C SER A 702 1.02 -25.78 -4.00
N LYS A 703 1.91 -24.99 -4.63
CA LYS A 703 2.99 -25.42 -5.55
C LYS A 703 3.84 -24.21 -5.97
N ILE A 704 5.17 -24.36 -5.99
CA ILE A 704 6.11 -23.41 -6.63
C ILE A 704 7.22 -24.22 -7.29
N GLU A 705 7.58 -23.87 -8.52
CA GLU A 705 8.76 -24.41 -9.19
C GLU A 705 9.82 -23.32 -9.30
N LEU A 706 11.05 -23.61 -8.86
CA LEU A 706 12.22 -22.78 -9.14
C LEU A 706 12.90 -23.36 -10.37
N LEU A 707 12.60 -22.77 -11.51
CA LEU A 707 12.88 -23.39 -12.81
C LEU A 707 14.34 -23.23 -13.24
N GLN A 708 15.09 -22.28 -12.68
CA GLN A 708 16.50 -22.09 -13.03
C GLN A 708 17.32 -21.45 -11.89
N LEU A 709 18.45 -22.09 -11.54
CA LEU A 709 19.55 -21.56 -10.72
C LEU A 709 20.84 -21.65 -11.54
N ALA A 710 21.40 -20.51 -11.95
CA ALA A 710 22.68 -20.48 -12.67
C ALA A 710 23.54 -19.28 -12.23
N GLY A 711 24.86 -19.44 -12.22
CA GLY A 711 25.84 -18.42 -11.83
C GLY A 711 26.83 -18.87 -10.74
N GLU A 712 27.78 -17.99 -10.40
CA GLU A 712 28.73 -18.18 -9.29
C GLU A 712 28.37 -17.23 -8.14
N ASN A 713 28.02 -17.76 -6.95
CA ASN A 713 27.66 -16.93 -5.79
C ASN A 713 28.39 -17.36 -4.52
N ARG A 714 28.63 -16.44 -3.57
CA ARG A 714 29.26 -16.83 -2.30
C ARG A 714 28.29 -17.61 -1.41
N GLU A 715 27.03 -17.20 -1.30
CA GLU A 715 26.06 -17.82 -0.39
C GLU A 715 24.65 -17.97 -0.99
N LEU A 716 24.02 -19.12 -0.78
CA LEU A 716 22.64 -19.40 -1.16
C LEU A 716 21.82 -19.83 0.06
N TYR A 717 20.71 -19.15 0.30
CA TYR A 717 19.75 -19.46 1.35
C TYR A 717 18.39 -19.77 0.74
N LEU A 718 17.89 -20.98 0.99
CA LEU A 718 16.76 -21.50 0.25
C LEU A 718 15.80 -22.28 1.14
N GLY A 719 14.54 -21.86 1.24
CA GLY A 719 13.51 -22.58 1.98
C GLY A 719 12.15 -22.54 1.32
N GLY A 720 11.30 -23.51 1.62
CA GLY A 720 9.93 -23.52 1.09
C GLY A 720 9.12 -22.30 1.56
N ALA A 721 9.26 -21.88 2.82
CA ALA A 721 8.64 -20.66 3.33
C ALA A 721 9.57 -19.47 3.18
N THR A 722 10.80 -19.60 3.72
CA THR A 722 11.77 -18.49 3.75
C THR A 722 13.21 -18.93 3.50
N GLY A 723 14.00 -18.11 2.81
CA GLY A 723 15.44 -18.34 2.67
C GLY A 723 16.16 -18.18 4.01
N VAL A 724 15.99 -17.01 4.65
CA VAL A 724 16.48 -16.74 6.00
C VAL A 724 15.35 -16.33 6.92
N ASN A 725 15.33 -16.88 8.13
CA ASN A 725 14.44 -16.45 9.19
C ASN A 725 15.20 -15.94 10.42
N THR A 726 14.76 -14.79 10.93
CA THR A 726 15.17 -14.20 12.20
C THR A 726 13.97 -13.87 13.11
N GLY A 727 12.74 -13.97 12.56
CA GLY A 727 11.48 -13.67 13.23
C GLY A 727 10.64 -14.92 13.51
N LYS A 728 9.31 -14.79 13.42
CA LYS A 728 8.35 -15.86 13.72
C LYS A 728 7.72 -16.41 12.44
N ILE A 729 7.67 -17.74 12.34
CA ILE A 729 6.91 -18.48 11.34
C ILE A 729 5.93 -19.38 12.12
N ALA A 730 4.64 -19.20 11.94
CA ALA A 730 3.60 -19.96 12.62
C ALA A 730 2.53 -20.40 11.62
N ASP A 731 2.02 -21.62 11.80
CA ASP A 731 0.88 -22.15 11.03
C ASP A 731 1.05 -22.05 9.51
N VAL A 732 2.29 -22.19 9.02
CA VAL A 732 2.60 -22.20 7.59
C VAL A 732 2.48 -23.61 7.04
N LYS A 733 1.71 -23.77 5.97
CA LYS A 733 1.48 -25.05 5.31
C LYS A 733 1.92 -24.98 3.85
N ILE A 734 2.87 -25.84 3.50
CA ILE A 734 3.37 -25.99 2.14
C ILE A 734 2.95 -27.37 1.64
N ASN A 735 2.23 -27.39 0.52
CA ASN A 735 1.86 -28.59 -0.21
C ASN A 735 2.56 -28.57 -1.57
N ASN A 736 3.03 -29.73 -2.04
CA ASN A 736 3.70 -29.91 -3.35
C ASN A 736 4.83 -28.88 -3.60
N GLY A 737 5.63 -28.63 -2.58
CA GLY A 737 6.60 -27.53 -2.53
C GLY A 737 7.86 -27.69 -3.39
N PHE A 738 8.33 -26.56 -3.89
CA PHE A 738 9.68 -26.17 -4.32
C PHE A 738 10.58 -27.27 -4.93
N SER A 739 10.50 -27.47 -6.24
CA SER A 739 11.49 -28.22 -7.00
C SER A 739 12.64 -27.31 -7.48
N VAL A 740 13.88 -27.79 -7.36
CA VAL A 740 15.09 -27.09 -7.81
C VAL A 740 16.04 -28.05 -8.51
N GLU A 741 16.30 -27.76 -9.78
CA GLU A 741 17.40 -28.35 -10.53
C GLU A 741 18.49 -27.29 -10.73
N ALA A 742 19.54 -27.37 -9.92
CA ALA A 742 20.70 -26.48 -10.02
C ALA A 742 21.74 -27.05 -11.00
N ASN A 743 21.39 -27.09 -12.29
CA ASN A 743 22.34 -27.43 -13.34
C ASN A 743 23.36 -26.27 -13.48
N ASP A 744 24.66 -26.55 -13.36
CA ASP A 744 25.77 -25.58 -13.53
C ASP A 744 25.91 -24.44 -12.48
N TYR A 745 25.32 -24.56 -11.29
CA TYR A 745 25.50 -23.57 -10.21
C TYR A 745 26.73 -23.86 -9.33
N THR A 746 27.65 -22.90 -9.22
CA THR A 746 28.79 -22.99 -8.29
C THR A 746 28.58 -22.02 -7.12
N THR A 747 28.65 -22.53 -5.89
CA THR A 747 28.53 -21.67 -4.71
C THR A 747 29.54 -22.01 -3.64
N SER A 748 29.98 -20.98 -2.90
CA SER A 748 30.86 -21.19 -1.76
C SER A 748 30.10 -21.79 -0.57
N ASN A 749 28.86 -21.40 -0.29
CA ASN A 749 28.01 -21.95 0.79
C ASN A 749 26.54 -22.05 0.34
N ALA A 750 25.86 -23.16 0.67
CA ALA A 750 24.42 -23.30 0.44
C ALA A 750 23.71 -23.89 1.66
N TYR A 751 22.60 -23.27 2.06
CA TYR A 751 21.73 -23.73 3.13
C TYR A 751 20.31 -23.92 2.61
N PHE A 752 19.78 -25.14 2.72
CA PHE A 752 18.45 -25.46 2.20
C PHE A 752 17.63 -26.27 3.19
N GLY A 753 16.34 -25.92 3.30
CA GLY A 753 15.43 -26.63 4.18
C GLY A 753 14.02 -26.67 3.61
N GLY A 754 13.23 -27.66 4.03
CA GLY A 754 11.86 -27.78 3.54
C GLY A 754 11.01 -26.55 3.90
N LEU A 755 11.16 -26.00 5.10
CA LEU A 755 10.52 -24.74 5.51
C LEU A 755 11.49 -23.55 5.38
N VAL A 756 12.71 -23.67 5.92
CA VAL A 756 13.64 -22.53 6.03
C VAL A 756 15.05 -22.91 5.61
N GLY A 757 15.70 -22.11 4.77
CA GLY A 757 17.12 -22.35 4.44
C GLY A 757 18.02 -22.19 5.66
N TYR A 758 17.98 -21.01 6.28
CA TYR A 758 18.79 -20.67 7.45
C TYR A 758 17.95 -19.95 8.51
N HIS A 759 17.62 -20.67 9.58
CA HIS A 759 16.86 -20.19 10.73
C HIS A 759 17.81 -19.64 11.79
N GLN A 760 18.16 -18.37 11.68
CA GLN A 760 19.18 -17.73 12.51
C GLN A 760 18.70 -17.50 13.96
N SER A 761 17.46 -17.04 14.12
CA SER A 761 16.83 -16.69 15.40
C SER A 761 15.31 -16.73 15.30
N GLY A 762 14.61 -16.61 16.43
CA GLY A 762 13.15 -16.61 16.47
C GLY A 762 12.56 -18.02 16.52
N SER A 763 11.33 -18.20 16.03
CA SER A 763 10.57 -19.45 16.18
C SER A 763 9.92 -19.91 14.87
N ILE A 764 9.92 -21.24 14.67
CA ILE A 764 9.07 -21.94 13.71
C ILE A 764 8.10 -22.79 14.54
N ILE A 765 6.80 -22.62 14.34
CA ILE A 765 5.76 -23.23 15.18
C ILE A 765 4.67 -23.82 14.29
N SER A 766 4.22 -25.04 14.56
CA SER A 766 3.04 -25.65 13.92
C SER A 766 3.05 -25.58 12.39
N SER A 767 4.24 -25.64 11.79
CA SER A 767 4.44 -25.42 10.36
C SER A 767 4.81 -26.73 9.67
N ALA A 768 4.29 -26.94 8.47
CA ALA A 768 4.43 -28.20 7.77
C ALA A 768 4.79 -28.01 6.29
N ILE A 769 5.69 -28.87 5.81
CA ILE A 769 5.89 -29.13 4.39
C ILE A 769 5.46 -30.56 4.09
N THR A 770 4.64 -30.71 3.05
CA THR A 770 3.95 -31.95 2.67
C THR A 770 3.77 -32.03 1.14
N GLY A 771 3.32 -33.19 0.63
CA GLY A 771 3.00 -33.38 -0.78
C GLY A 771 1.99 -34.48 -1.05
N GLU A 772 1.61 -34.64 -2.31
CA GLU A 772 0.84 -35.78 -2.82
C GLU A 772 1.73 -37.02 -3.00
N ALA A 773 1.25 -38.20 -2.59
CA ALA A 773 2.01 -39.45 -2.62
C ALA A 773 2.51 -39.85 -4.02
N ASP A 774 1.80 -39.43 -5.08
CA ASP A 774 2.13 -39.73 -6.48
C ASP A 774 2.97 -38.64 -7.16
N LYS A 775 3.14 -37.48 -6.52
CA LYS A 775 4.00 -36.38 -6.97
C LYS A 775 5.12 -36.21 -5.96
N VAL A 776 6.17 -36.98 -6.18
CA VAL A 776 7.41 -36.90 -5.41
C VAL A 776 7.87 -35.44 -5.32
N LEU A 777 7.93 -34.88 -4.10
CA LEU A 777 8.65 -33.64 -3.81
C LEU A 777 10.16 -33.89 -4.00
N SER A 778 10.62 -33.90 -5.24
CA SER A 778 12.03 -33.87 -5.60
C SER A 778 12.44 -32.41 -5.75
N GLY A 779 13.38 -31.91 -4.95
CA GLY A 779 13.59 -30.46 -5.03
C GLY A 779 14.90 -29.84 -4.64
N PHE A 780 15.90 -30.55 -4.11
CA PHE A 780 17.20 -29.89 -3.85
C PHE A 780 18.35 -30.82 -4.23
N ALA A 781 18.68 -30.89 -5.51
CA ALA A 781 19.81 -31.68 -5.98
C ALA A 781 21.08 -30.83 -6.12
N PHE A 782 21.99 -30.93 -5.15
CA PHE A 782 23.29 -30.25 -5.19
C PHE A 782 24.46 -31.25 -5.18
N ASN A 783 25.64 -30.78 -5.62
CA ASN A 783 26.84 -31.60 -5.72
C ASN A 783 27.32 -32.11 -4.34
N LYS A 784 27.42 -33.45 -4.19
CA LYS A 784 27.88 -34.12 -2.96
C LYS A 784 29.35 -33.91 -2.60
N THR A 785 30.15 -33.22 -3.42
CA THR A 785 31.58 -33.00 -3.16
C THR A 785 31.89 -31.67 -2.49
N ASN A 786 30.97 -30.69 -2.52
CA ASN A 786 31.18 -29.37 -1.95
C ASN A 786 30.81 -29.34 -0.47
N GLU A 787 31.80 -29.17 0.40
CA GLU A 787 31.65 -29.31 1.86
C GLU A 787 30.72 -28.30 2.53
N ASN A 788 30.38 -27.23 1.83
CA ASN A 788 29.60 -26.12 2.36
C ASN A 788 28.11 -26.19 1.98
N ILE A 789 27.64 -27.34 1.51
CA ILE A 789 26.25 -27.59 1.12
C ILE A 789 25.55 -28.32 2.26
N VAL A 790 24.68 -27.60 2.98
CA VAL A 790 24.04 -28.03 4.24
C VAL A 790 22.52 -28.02 4.10
N GLY A 791 21.86 -29.11 4.48
CA GLY A 791 20.41 -29.19 4.35
C GLY A 791 19.69 -30.10 5.33
N GLY A 792 18.37 -29.95 5.45
CA GLY A 792 17.55 -30.90 6.18
C GLY A 792 16.05 -30.69 6.01
N GLY A 793 15.26 -31.66 6.48
CA GLY A 793 13.83 -31.74 6.18
C GLY A 793 13.03 -30.50 6.57
N LEU A 794 13.33 -29.88 7.71
CA LEU A 794 12.70 -28.62 8.14
C LEU A 794 13.57 -27.41 7.81
N ALA A 795 14.85 -27.46 8.18
CA ALA A 795 15.76 -26.33 8.01
C ALA A 795 17.17 -26.74 7.56
N GLY A 796 17.89 -25.90 6.83
CA GLY A 796 19.30 -26.17 6.53
C GLY A 796 20.18 -25.97 7.76
N TYR A 797 20.09 -24.79 8.36
CA TYR A 797 20.79 -24.42 9.59
C TYR A 797 19.83 -23.84 10.62
N ILE A 798 19.99 -24.21 11.89
CA ILE A 798 19.26 -23.65 13.04
C ILE A 798 20.27 -23.03 13.99
N GLY A 799 20.18 -21.72 14.19
CA GLY A 799 21.11 -20.92 15.00
C GLY A 799 20.88 -21.02 16.51
N LYS A 800 21.86 -20.54 17.27
CA LYS A 800 21.81 -20.54 18.73
C LYS A 800 20.64 -19.68 19.23
N GLY A 801 19.77 -20.28 20.04
CA GLY A 801 18.57 -19.62 20.57
C GLY A 801 17.38 -19.58 19.60
N ALA A 802 17.55 -20.06 18.36
CA ALA A 802 16.45 -20.31 17.44
C ALA A 802 15.69 -21.58 17.86
N LYS A 803 14.38 -21.58 17.65
CA LYS A 803 13.48 -22.65 18.12
C LYS A 803 12.59 -23.17 17.00
N VAL A 804 12.35 -24.48 17.00
CA VAL A 804 11.43 -25.18 16.10
C VAL A 804 10.52 -26.08 16.94
N TYR A 805 9.22 -25.84 16.87
CA TYR A 805 8.20 -26.56 17.63
C TYR A 805 7.11 -27.10 16.72
N TYR A 806 6.59 -28.28 17.05
CA TYR A 806 5.38 -28.84 16.44
C TYR A 806 5.39 -28.88 14.91
N SER A 807 6.57 -29.03 14.30
CA SER A 807 6.76 -28.84 12.86
C SER A 807 6.99 -30.17 12.14
N VAL A 808 6.51 -30.25 10.89
CA VAL A 808 6.46 -31.50 10.13
C VAL A 808 7.14 -31.36 8.77
N ALA A 809 7.98 -32.34 8.44
CA ALA A 809 8.49 -32.55 7.09
C ALA A 809 8.00 -33.90 6.56
N ASP A 810 7.25 -33.87 5.46
CA ASP A 810 6.78 -35.03 4.72
C ASP A 810 7.10 -34.87 3.24
N LEU A 811 7.47 -35.99 2.60
CA LEU A 811 7.89 -36.08 1.19
C LEU A 811 9.10 -35.24 0.78
N VAL A 812 9.88 -34.67 1.70
CA VAL A 812 11.06 -33.84 1.36
C VAL A 812 12.21 -34.71 0.84
N LYS A 813 12.69 -34.45 -0.39
CA LYS A 813 13.89 -35.11 -0.94
C LYS A 813 15.02 -34.13 -1.20
N MET A 814 16.21 -34.48 -0.71
CA MET A 814 17.39 -33.60 -0.73
C MET A 814 18.66 -34.36 -1.07
N THR A 815 19.54 -33.71 -1.84
CA THR A 815 20.89 -34.17 -2.15
C THR A 815 21.90 -33.07 -1.86
N GLY A 816 22.98 -33.39 -1.11
CA GLY A 816 23.97 -32.39 -0.72
C GLY A 816 25.18 -32.98 0.00
N TYR A 817 25.89 -32.17 0.78
CA TYR A 817 27.07 -32.64 1.51
C TYR A 817 26.73 -33.03 2.95
N SER A 818 26.23 -32.10 3.76
CA SER A 818 25.84 -32.34 5.16
C SER A 818 24.32 -32.28 5.32
N LEU A 819 23.67 -33.44 5.44
CA LEU A 819 22.22 -33.54 5.52
C LEU A 819 21.73 -34.09 6.87
N GLY A 820 20.57 -33.61 7.30
CA GLY A 820 19.87 -34.12 8.47
C GLY A 820 18.40 -34.39 8.22
N GLY A 821 17.79 -35.32 8.96
CA GLY A 821 16.34 -35.53 8.92
C GLY A 821 15.58 -34.23 9.22
N PHE A 822 15.91 -33.54 10.32
CA PHE A 822 15.34 -32.23 10.64
C PHE A 822 16.16 -31.07 10.08
N ALA A 823 17.47 -31.08 10.35
CA ALA A 823 18.36 -30.01 9.92
C ALA A 823 19.78 -30.46 9.67
N GLY A 824 20.48 -29.83 8.72
CA GLY A 824 21.88 -30.14 8.47
C GLY A 824 22.74 -29.78 9.68
N VAL A 825 22.57 -28.58 10.22
CA VAL A 825 23.23 -28.13 11.45
C VAL A 825 22.21 -27.53 12.42
N CYS A 826 22.30 -27.90 13.69
CA CYS A 826 21.44 -27.38 14.74
C CYS A 826 22.23 -26.93 15.97
N ASP A 827 22.27 -25.62 16.19
CA ASP A 827 22.80 -24.97 17.38
C ASP A 827 21.68 -24.48 18.34
N GLY A 828 20.41 -24.55 17.88
CA GLY A 828 19.21 -24.18 18.62
C GLY A 828 18.43 -25.36 19.18
N GLU A 829 17.11 -25.23 19.28
CA GLU A 829 16.23 -26.26 19.84
C GLU A 829 15.19 -26.74 18.83
N ILE A 830 15.04 -28.06 18.70
CA ILE A 830 13.98 -28.71 17.95
C ILE A 830 13.17 -29.54 18.94
N VAL A 831 11.87 -29.28 19.03
CA VAL A 831 11.00 -29.91 20.01
C VAL A 831 9.71 -30.39 19.34
N GLN A 832 9.25 -31.58 19.70
CA GLN A 832 7.96 -32.14 19.26
C GLN A 832 7.74 -32.06 17.74
N SER A 833 8.78 -32.36 16.97
CA SER A 833 8.77 -32.24 15.51
C SER A 833 8.93 -33.60 14.83
N TYR A 834 8.40 -33.73 13.62
CA TYR A 834 8.32 -35.00 12.90
C TYR A 834 8.86 -34.92 11.48
N VAL A 835 9.71 -35.88 11.11
CA VAL A 835 10.15 -36.12 9.73
C VAL A 835 9.69 -37.51 9.33
N SER A 836 8.88 -37.57 8.27
CA SER A 836 8.23 -38.80 7.84
C SER A 836 9.17 -39.78 7.12
N GLN A 837 8.69 -41.01 6.95
CA GLN A 837 9.32 -42.05 6.12
C GLN A 837 9.34 -41.77 4.61
N ASN A 838 8.56 -40.80 4.15
CA ASN A 838 8.51 -40.47 2.72
C ASN A 838 9.59 -39.44 2.33
N CYS A 839 10.30 -38.88 3.31
CA CYS A 839 11.43 -38.01 3.09
C CYS A 839 12.67 -38.82 2.68
N GLN A 840 13.55 -38.26 1.85
CA GLN A 840 14.80 -38.91 1.42
C GLN A 840 15.97 -37.92 1.51
N MET A 841 17.05 -38.31 2.19
CA MET A 841 18.26 -37.51 2.37
C MET A 841 19.44 -38.24 1.76
N ASP A 842 19.99 -37.72 0.65
CA ASP A 842 21.08 -38.33 -0.10
C ASP A 842 22.35 -37.46 -0.07
N GLY A 843 23.23 -37.69 0.90
CA GLY A 843 24.35 -36.79 1.21
C GLY A 843 25.75 -37.42 1.15
N ALA A 844 26.77 -36.63 1.47
CA ALA A 844 28.09 -37.18 1.83
C ALA A 844 28.14 -37.59 3.31
N TYR A 845 27.60 -36.72 4.17
CA TYR A 845 27.43 -36.90 5.61
C TYR A 845 25.95 -36.76 5.92
N VAL A 846 25.30 -37.85 6.29
CA VAL A 846 23.86 -37.85 6.61
C VAL A 846 23.66 -38.32 8.03
N GLY A 847 22.98 -37.51 8.84
CA GLY A 847 22.56 -37.91 10.18
C GLY A 847 21.04 -37.96 10.27
N GLY A 848 20.50 -39.01 10.89
CA GLY A 848 19.05 -39.20 10.84
C GLY A 848 18.22 -38.11 11.55
N PHE A 849 18.78 -37.38 12.52
CA PHE A 849 18.23 -36.12 13.01
C PHE A 849 18.95 -34.92 12.42
N THR A 850 20.29 -34.87 12.57
CA THR A 850 21.11 -33.76 12.07
C THR A 850 22.50 -34.23 11.62
N ALA A 851 23.16 -33.51 10.71
CA ALA A 851 24.58 -33.78 10.44
C ALA A 851 25.46 -33.26 11.60
N SER A 852 25.18 -32.08 12.16
CA SER A 852 25.89 -31.56 13.33
C SER A 852 24.93 -30.97 14.36
N LEU A 853 25.05 -31.42 15.61
CA LEU A 853 24.28 -30.91 16.74
C LEU A 853 25.21 -30.19 17.73
N ARG A 854 24.84 -28.97 18.12
CA ARG A 854 25.36 -28.20 19.27
C ARG A 854 24.26 -27.78 20.25
N GLY A 855 22.99 -27.91 19.85
CA GLY A 855 21.82 -27.55 20.65
C GLY A 855 21.05 -28.76 21.17
N ALA A 856 19.72 -28.68 21.16
CA ALA A 856 18.84 -29.71 21.72
C ALA A 856 17.82 -30.25 20.69
N ILE A 857 17.55 -31.55 20.77
CA ILE A 857 16.46 -32.23 20.08
C ILE A 857 15.65 -32.99 21.13
N VAL A 858 14.35 -32.71 21.22
CA VAL A 858 13.50 -33.19 22.33
C VAL A 858 12.15 -33.64 21.81
N ASP A 859 11.67 -34.82 22.22
CA ASP A 859 10.34 -35.33 21.85
C ASP A 859 10.12 -35.42 20.32
N CYS A 860 11.18 -35.66 19.56
CA CYS A 860 11.16 -35.62 18.09
C CYS A 860 11.21 -37.02 17.47
N MET A 861 10.64 -37.17 16.27
CA MET A 861 10.75 -38.39 15.48
C MET A 861 11.25 -38.13 14.05
N SER A 862 12.20 -38.96 13.60
CA SER A 862 12.68 -38.95 12.21
C SER A 862 12.67 -40.36 11.65
N ALA A 863 12.03 -40.55 10.50
CA ALA A 863 11.92 -41.85 9.83
C ALA A 863 12.32 -41.83 8.35
N ALA A 864 12.94 -40.74 7.88
CA ALA A 864 13.31 -40.58 6.48
C ALA A 864 14.23 -41.72 5.97
N GLU A 865 14.28 -41.90 4.65
CA GLU A 865 15.32 -42.70 4.01
C GLU A 865 16.63 -41.91 3.99
N PHE A 866 17.70 -42.48 4.55
CA PHE A 866 19.02 -41.84 4.59
C PHE A 866 19.99 -42.61 3.68
N ASN A 867 20.69 -41.89 2.82
CA ASN A 867 21.71 -42.44 1.93
C ASN A 867 22.97 -41.57 2.04
N ALA A 868 24.11 -42.15 2.43
CA ALA A 868 25.37 -41.40 2.51
C ALA A 868 26.48 -42.00 1.65
N SER A 869 27.23 -41.14 0.94
CA SER A 869 28.41 -41.56 0.18
C SER A 869 29.70 -41.63 1.00
N LYS A 870 29.75 -41.02 2.20
CA LYS A 870 30.92 -41.10 3.11
C LYS A 870 30.56 -41.57 4.51
N VAL A 871 29.59 -40.94 5.17
CA VAL A 871 29.21 -41.26 6.56
C VAL A 871 27.70 -41.19 6.72
N GLU A 872 27.11 -42.32 7.06
CA GLU A 872 25.72 -42.43 7.48
C GLU A 872 25.69 -42.64 9.00
N ALA A 873 25.03 -41.74 9.73
CA ALA A 873 24.89 -41.83 11.18
C ALA A 873 23.43 -42.06 11.57
N GLY A 874 23.19 -43.08 12.40
CA GLY A 874 21.85 -43.43 12.85
C GLY A 874 21.15 -42.39 13.72
N MET A 875 21.83 -41.30 14.14
CA MET A 875 21.22 -40.17 14.87
C MET A 875 21.84 -38.84 14.41
N THR A 876 23.11 -38.60 14.74
CA THR A 876 23.84 -37.38 14.36
C THR A 876 25.29 -37.71 14.02
N VAL A 877 25.84 -37.12 12.95
CA VAL A 877 27.24 -37.35 12.55
C VAL A 877 28.22 -36.68 13.54
N TYR A 878 27.99 -35.42 13.88
CA TYR A 878 28.78 -34.66 14.85
C TYR A 878 27.93 -34.22 16.05
N LEU A 879 27.93 -35.02 17.12
CA LEU A 879 27.38 -34.64 18.42
C LEU A 879 28.43 -33.86 19.21
N ARG A 880 28.21 -32.56 19.45
CA ARG A 880 29.18 -31.68 20.11
C ARG A 880 28.94 -31.64 21.63
N LYS A 881 29.93 -31.12 22.36
CA LYS A 881 29.84 -30.89 23.80
C LYS A 881 28.62 -30.00 24.11
N ASP A 882 27.93 -30.28 25.21
CA ASP A 882 26.73 -29.57 25.70
C ASP A 882 25.46 -29.76 24.84
N SER A 883 25.50 -30.61 23.81
CA SER A 883 24.29 -31.00 23.07
C SER A 883 23.39 -31.93 23.86
N ARG A 884 22.09 -31.93 23.56
CA ARG A 884 21.08 -32.79 24.19
C ARG A 884 20.18 -33.47 23.16
N ILE A 885 20.05 -34.79 23.24
CA ILE A 885 18.97 -35.52 22.56
C ILE A 885 18.17 -36.23 23.64
N ASP A 886 16.88 -35.94 23.74
CA ASP A 886 16.04 -36.48 24.82
C ASP A 886 14.66 -36.89 24.30
N HIS A 887 14.15 -38.05 24.73
CA HIS A 887 12.82 -38.56 24.36
C HIS A 887 12.57 -38.64 22.84
N CYS A 888 13.59 -38.96 22.04
CA CYS A 888 13.48 -38.99 20.59
C CYS A 888 13.32 -40.41 20.02
N TYR A 889 12.79 -40.51 18.80
CA TYR A 889 12.66 -41.76 18.06
C TYR A 889 13.27 -41.64 16.67
N ILE A 890 14.01 -42.65 16.25
CA ILE A 890 14.55 -42.72 14.90
C ILE A 890 14.36 -44.09 14.27
N ASP A 891 13.89 -44.06 13.02
CA ASP A 891 13.75 -45.23 12.15
C ASP A 891 14.76 -45.09 11.00
N VAL A 892 15.70 -46.04 10.92
CA VAL A 892 16.80 -46.01 9.95
C VAL A 892 16.84 -47.32 9.18
N SER A 893 16.76 -47.21 7.85
CA SER A 893 17.02 -48.31 6.92
C SER A 893 18.40 -48.12 6.30
N PHE A 894 19.41 -48.84 6.80
CA PHE A 894 20.77 -48.77 6.25
C PHE A 894 20.85 -49.54 4.92
N LYS A 895 21.36 -48.91 3.86
CA LYS A 895 21.79 -49.63 2.65
C LYS A 895 23.28 -49.95 2.73
N GLN A 896 23.65 -51.16 2.32
CA GLN A 896 25.04 -51.63 2.24
C GLN A 896 25.87 -50.66 1.37
N SER A 897 26.86 -49.97 1.94
CA SER A 897 27.69 -49.02 1.19
C SER A 897 28.67 -49.72 0.26
N ALA A 898 28.86 -49.17 -0.95
CA ALA A 898 29.91 -49.59 -1.87
C ALA A 898 31.31 -49.11 -1.41
N ASN A 899 32.33 -49.93 -1.65
CA ASN A 899 33.73 -49.64 -1.31
C ASN A 899 34.25 -48.34 -1.95
N ASP A 900 35.05 -47.56 -1.22
CA ASP A 900 35.83 -46.47 -1.82
C ASP A 900 36.93 -46.99 -2.77
N ALA A 901 37.34 -46.15 -3.74
CA ALA A 901 38.38 -46.48 -4.73
C ALA A 901 39.80 -46.63 -4.14
N SER A 902 39.98 -46.41 -2.83
CA SER A 902 41.26 -46.49 -2.12
C SER A 902 41.43 -47.80 -1.34
N GLY A 903 40.45 -48.71 -1.40
CA GLY A 903 40.50 -50.00 -0.71
C GLY A 903 40.53 -49.86 0.82
N LYS A 904 40.09 -48.70 1.34
CA LYS A 904 40.00 -48.46 2.78
C LYS A 904 38.62 -48.93 3.24
N GLU A 905 38.56 -49.70 4.33
CA GLU A 905 37.30 -50.14 4.95
C GLU A 905 36.34 -48.95 5.08
N THR A 906 35.32 -48.94 4.22
CA THR A 906 34.21 -48.00 4.28
C THR A 906 33.15 -48.74 5.08
N PHE A 907 33.06 -48.38 6.35
CA PHE A 907 32.22 -49.05 7.34
C PHE A 907 30.76 -49.09 6.85
N ALA A 908 30.37 -50.22 6.25
CA ALA A 908 28.99 -50.63 6.30
C ALA A 908 28.70 -51.01 7.76
N GLU A 909 27.65 -50.40 8.31
CA GLU A 909 26.83 -50.98 9.37
C GLU A 909 27.30 -50.80 10.83
N THR A 910 26.50 -49.99 11.55
CA THR A 910 26.22 -50.02 13.00
C THR A 910 27.18 -49.41 14.01
N SER A 911 28.19 -48.67 13.60
CA SER A 911 28.86 -47.77 14.54
C SER A 911 28.57 -46.33 14.14
N SER A 912 27.73 -45.65 14.94
CA SER A 912 27.90 -44.20 15.10
C SER A 912 29.35 -44.00 15.53
N GLN A 913 30.27 -43.78 14.59
CA GLN A 913 31.52 -43.13 14.92
C GLN A 913 31.11 -41.73 15.32
N PHE A 914 30.66 -41.56 16.57
CA PHE A 914 30.58 -40.25 17.18
C PHE A 914 31.99 -39.69 17.04
N ARG A 915 32.22 -38.84 16.04
CA ARG A 915 33.49 -38.13 15.85
C ARG A 915 33.57 -37.01 16.89
N ALA A 916 33.37 -37.37 18.15
CA ALA A 916 33.62 -36.57 19.31
C ALA A 916 34.89 -37.13 19.95
N ARG A 917 35.82 -36.25 20.31
CA ARG A 917 36.84 -36.66 21.28
C ARG A 917 36.10 -37.02 22.58
N PRO A 918 36.52 -38.04 23.36
CA PRO A 918 35.80 -38.49 24.57
C PRO A 918 35.53 -37.37 25.61
N ASP A 919 36.29 -36.27 25.56
CA ASP A 919 36.16 -35.07 26.39
C ASP A 919 35.16 -34.01 25.85
N ARG A 920 34.50 -34.27 24.71
CA ARG A 920 33.62 -33.32 23.99
C ARG A 920 32.28 -33.96 23.56
N PHE A 921 31.72 -34.85 24.39
CA PHE A 921 30.47 -35.57 24.12
C PHE A 921 29.24 -34.84 24.73
N GLY A 922 28.09 -34.87 24.03
CA GLY A 922 26.79 -34.36 24.52
C GLY A 922 25.95 -35.46 25.19
N SER A 923 24.78 -35.14 25.75
CA SER A 923 23.90 -36.11 26.44
C SER A 923 22.84 -36.71 25.51
N ILE A 924 22.57 -38.01 25.66
CA ILE A 924 21.48 -38.73 24.99
C ILE A 924 20.66 -39.47 26.04
N THR A 925 19.38 -39.15 26.15
CA THR A 925 18.50 -39.74 27.16
C THR A 925 17.19 -40.20 26.54
N ASN A 926 16.64 -41.30 27.05
CA ASN A 926 15.29 -41.79 26.72
C ASN A 926 14.99 -41.94 25.20
N THR A 927 16.00 -42.30 24.40
CA THR A 927 15.90 -42.28 22.92
C THR A 927 15.85 -43.70 22.35
N ILE A 928 14.97 -43.94 21.38
CA ILE A 928 14.75 -45.25 20.75
C ILE A 928 15.29 -45.24 19.32
N ILE A 929 16.14 -46.21 18.98
CA ILE A 929 16.70 -46.42 17.64
C ILE A 929 16.14 -47.72 17.07
N VAL A 930 15.48 -47.64 15.92
CA VAL A 930 14.97 -48.80 15.19
C VAL A 930 15.77 -48.93 13.89
N ALA A 931 16.52 -50.02 13.79
CA ALA A 931 17.32 -50.37 12.62
C ALA A 931 16.84 -51.71 12.06
N ASP A 932 16.62 -51.81 10.75
CA ASP A 932 16.37 -53.10 10.10
C ASP A 932 17.64 -53.95 10.17
N THR A 933 17.64 -54.96 11.03
CA THR A 933 18.75 -55.91 11.16
C THR A 933 18.74 -56.86 9.96
N LYS A 934 19.29 -56.44 8.82
CA LYS A 934 20.14 -57.36 8.09
C LYS A 934 21.45 -57.44 8.89
N THR A 935 21.86 -58.66 9.19
CA THR A 935 23.07 -59.01 9.96
C THR A 935 24.20 -58.03 9.70
N VAL A 936 24.63 -57.30 10.73
CA VAL A 936 25.82 -56.45 10.66
C VAL A 936 26.99 -57.35 10.30
N THR A 937 27.46 -57.30 9.06
CA THR A 937 28.61 -58.09 8.61
C THR A 937 29.75 -57.15 8.27
N SER A 938 30.81 -57.17 9.08
CA SER A 938 32.07 -56.52 8.69
C SER A 938 32.89 -57.47 7.83
N VAL A 939 33.32 -57.03 6.66
CA VAL A 939 34.26 -57.77 5.81
C VAL A 939 35.65 -57.19 6.01
N ASP A 940 36.61 -57.99 6.47
CA ASP A 940 37.99 -57.52 6.59
C ASP A 940 38.68 -57.38 5.22
N LYS A 941 39.88 -56.78 5.22
CA LYS A 941 40.74 -56.60 4.03
C LYS A 941 41.06 -57.89 3.25
N ASP A 942 40.83 -59.07 3.85
CA ASP A 942 41.10 -60.38 3.26
C ASP A 942 39.79 -61.06 2.77
N GLY A 943 38.67 -60.33 2.81
CA GLY A 943 37.36 -60.78 2.32
C GLY A 943 36.55 -61.61 3.33
N LYS A 944 36.91 -61.58 4.62
CA LYS A 944 36.25 -62.41 5.64
C LYS A 944 35.10 -61.67 6.32
N GLU A 945 33.89 -62.18 6.14
CA GLU A 945 32.67 -61.72 6.81
C GLU A 945 32.64 -62.10 8.30
N THR A 946 32.35 -61.12 9.16
CA THR A 946 32.13 -61.31 10.60
C THR A 946 30.76 -60.75 10.97
N VAL A 947 29.86 -61.61 11.45
CA VAL A 947 28.49 -61.26 11.90
C VAL A 947 28.54 -60.73 13.34
N HIS A 948 27.98 -59.54 13.60
CA HIS A 948 27.85 -58.98 14.95
C HIS A 948 26.40 -59.15 15.47
N GLU A 949 26.22 -59.92 16.54
CA GLU A 949 24.90 -60.25 17.11
C GLU A 949 24.38 -59.24 18.17
N GLU A 950 25.25 -58.37 18.72
CA GLU A 950 24.88 -57.36 19.72
C GLU A 950 25.60 -56.01 19.47
N LEU A 951 24.89 -54.91 19.69
CA LEU A 951 25.38 -53.54 19.58
C LEU A 951 26.17 -53.14 20.84
N ASP A 952 27.49 -53.27 20.75
CA ASP A 952 28.40 -53.02 21.86
C ASP A 952 28.83 -51.53 21.90
N PHE A 953 28.12 -50.70 22.68
CA PHE A 953 28.43 -49.25 22.84
C PHE A 953 29.90 -48.98 23.22
N PHE A 954 30.59 -49.95 23.83
CA PHE A 954 32.00 -49.88 24.21
C PHE A 954 32.96 -49.85 23.01
N LYS A 955 32.56 -50.35 21.83
CA LYS A 955 33.36 -50.21 20.59
C LYS A 955 33.28 -48.80 19.99
N TRP A 956 32.44 -47.90 20.52
CA TRP A 956 32.21 -46.55 19.98
C TRP A 956 33.07 -45.44 20.63
N GLY A 957 34.04 -45.79 21.49
CA GLY A 957 34.99 -44.83 22.07
C GLY A 957 34.42 -43.92 23.16
N ILE A 958 33.20 -44.16 23.63
CA ILE A 958 32.55 -43.42 24.71
C ILE A 958 33.07 -43.93 26.06
N LYS A 959 33.83 -43.11 26.77
CA LYS A 959 34.43 -43.48 28.08
C LYS A 959 33.53 -43.19 29.27
N ASP A 960 32.56 -42.29 29.12
CA ASP A 960 31.61 -41.90 30.17
C ASP A 960 30.19 -42.28 29.76
N THR A 961 29.72 -43.42 30.27
CA THR A 961 28.38 -43.96 29.97
C THR A 961 27.27 -43.27 30.75
N THR A 962 27.58 -42.34 31.68
CA THR A 962 26.53 -41.59 32.41
C THR A 962 25.76 -40.62 31.52
N LEU A 963 26.34 -40.25 30.37
CA LEU A 963 25.76 -39.35 29.38
C LEU A 963 24.77 -40.05 28.43
N ILE A 964 24.65 -41.38 28.48
CA ILE A 964 23.67 -42.16 27.71
C ILE A 964 22.80 -42.96 28.68
N THR A 965 21.53 -42.60 28.82
CA THR A 965 20.61 -43.29 29.73
C THR A 965 19.29 -43.66 29.06
N ASN A 966 18.74 -44.82 29.41
CA ASN A 966 17.43 -45.30 28.93
C ASN A 966 17.27 -45.32 27.41
N CYS A 967 18.32 -45.60 26.65
CA CYS A 967 18.25 -45.72 25.19
C CYS A 967 18.08 -47.19 24.78
N TYR A 968 17.23 -47.44 23.79
CA TYR A 968 16.87 -48.79 23.35
C TYR A 968 17.15 -48.97 21.86
N VAL A 969 17.67 -50.14 21.48
CA VAL A 969 17.81 -50.54 20.08
C VAL A 969 17.01 -51.81 19.82
N ASN A 970 16.26 -51.82 18.71
CA ASN A 970 15.48 -52.95 18.19
C ASN A 970 14.26 -53.36 19.04
N ILE A 971 13.13 -52.69 18.81
CA ILE A 971 11.81 -53.14 19.26
C ILE A 971 10.82 -53.08 18.09
N ASN A 972 10.90 -54.07 17.19
CA ASN A 972 9.93 -54.24 16.09
C ASN A 972 8.46 -54.25 16.55
N THR A 973 8.20 -54.67 17.80
CA THR A 973 6.86 -54.74 18.39
C THR A 973 6.26 -53.37 18.74
N VAL A 974 7.08 -52.33 18.90
CA VAL A 974 6.65 -50.97 19.31
C VAL A 974 6.76 -49.96 18.15
N LYS A 975 7.57 -50.28 17.12
CA LYS A 975 7.72 -49.52 15.86
C LYS A 975 6.38 -49.03 15.29
N ALA A 976 5.44 -49.95 15.07
CA ALA A 976 4.14 -49.62 14.47
C ALA A 976 3.29 -48.67 15.33
N LYS A 977 3.33 -48.80 16.66
CA LYS A 977 2.58 -47.92 17.59
C LYS A 977 3.14 -46.50 17.59
N ILE A 978 4.47 -46.37 17.63
CA ILE A 978 5.15 -45.07 17.60
C ILE A 978 4.93 -44.38 16.25
N GLN A 979 5.12 -45.10 15.13
CA GLN A 979 4.85 -44.57 13.79
C GLN A 979 3.39 -44.10 13.66
N THR A 980 2.42 -44.86 14.19
CA THR A 980 1.00 -44.46 14.17
C THR A 980 0.77 -43.18 14.97
N TYR A 981 1.33 -43.06 16.17
CA TYR A 981 1.19 -41.86 17.01
C TYR A 981 1.70 -40.60 16.32
N PHE A 982 2.93 -40.65 15.78
CA PHE A 982 3.50 -39.49 15.08
C PHE A 982 2.84 -39.23 13.72
N ALA A 983 2.27 -40.26 13.07
CA ALA A 983 1.43 -40.06 11.90
C ALA A 983 0.11 -39.35 12.25
N THR A 984 -0.51 -39.66 13.38
CA THR A 984 -1.69 -38.93 13.88
C THR A 984 -1.33 -37.48 14.21
N PHE A 985 -0.24 -37.25 14.93
CA PHE A 985 0.27 -35.90 15.19
C PHE A 985 0.55 -35.12 13.88
N ALA A 986 1.18 -35.77 12.90
CA ALA A 986 1.39 -35.19 11.59
C ALA A 986 0.06 -34.86 10.90
N ASN A 987 -0.97 -35.70 11.05
CA ASN A 987 -2.30 -35.45 10.50
C ASN A 987 -3.00 -34.28 11.19
N ASP A 988 -2.79 -34.07 12.49
CA ASP A 988 -3.34 -32.92 13.23
C ASP A 988 -2.66 -31.61 12.81
N VAL A 989 -1.37 -31.63 12.48
CA VAL A 989 -0.68 -30.48 11.88
C VAL A 989 -1.07 -30.31 10.39
N LYS A 990 -1.31 -31.41 9.66
CA LYS A 990 -1.75 -31.41 8.26
C LYS A 990 -3.18 -30.86 8.08
N VAL A 991 -4.13 -31.28 8.92
CA VAL A 991 -5.60 -31.15 8.82
C VAL A 991 -6.16 -31.37 7.39
N ALA A 992 -6.87 -32.48 7.24
CA ALA A 992 -7.26 -33.16 6.00
C ALA A 992 -8.36 -32.52 5.11
N GLU A 993 -8.68 -31.23 5.22
CA GLU A 993 -9.75 -30.60 4.39
C GLU A 993 -9.24 -29.85 3.14
N TYR A 994 -7.92 -29.80 2.90
CA TYR A 994 -7.32 -28.98 1.85
C TYR A 994 -6.90 -29.75 0.59
N THR A 995 -6.88 -31.09 0.63
CA THR A 995 -6.63 -31.95 -0.53
C THR A 995 -7.73 -31.86 -1.61
N SER A 996 -8.84 -31.16 -1.31
CA SER A 996 -9.92 -30.89 -2.26
C SER A 996 -10.16 -29.40 -2.52
N LEU A 997 -9.26 -28.48 -2.12
CA LEU A 997 -9.35 -27.11 -2.63
C LEU A 997 -8.87 -27.10 -4.08
N ASN A 998 -9.81 -27.36 -4.99
CA ASN A 998 -9.66 -26.93 -6.37
C ASN A 998 -9.35 -25.42 -6.33
N CYS A 999 -8.21 -25.01 -6.90
CA CYS A 999 -7.76 -23.63 -7.02
C CYS A 999 -8.70 -22.82 -7.95
N THR A 1000 -9.98 -22.70 -7.60
CA THR A 1000 -10.93 -21.82 -8.26
C THR A 1000 -11.20 -20.63 -7.35
N ALA A 1001 -11.14 -19.43 -7.92
CA ALA A 1001 -11.27 -18.15 -7.20
C ALA A 1001 -12.55 -18.07 -6.33
N ASP A 1002 -13.62 -18.76 -6.73
CA ASP A 1002 -14.94 -18.70 -6.09
C ASP A 1002 -15.08 -19.62 -4.86
N GLY A 1003 -14.21 -20.62 -4.70
CA GLY A 1003 -14.33 -21.64 -3.64
C GLY A 1003 -13.67 -21.28 -2.30
N LEU A 1004 -12.83 -20.24 -2.28
CA LEU A 1004 -11.96 -19.94 -1.14
C LEU A 1004 -12.50 -18.86 -0.18
N LEU A 1005 -13.27 -17.88 -0.67
CA LEU A 1005 -13.76 -16.79 0.19
C LEU A 1005 -14.71 -17.30 1.29
N SER A 1006 -15.59 -18.26 0.96
CA SER A 1006 -16.56 -18.83 1.89
C SER A 1006 -15.95 -19.73 2.98
N LYS A 1007 -14.67 -20.13 2.84
CA LYS A 1007 -13.96 -21.00 3.79
C LYS A 1007 -13.03 -20.25 4.74
N LEU A 1008 -12.77 -18.96 4.55
CA LEU A 1008 -11.96 -18.13 5.45
C LEU A 1008 -12.60 -17.99 6.85
N GLY A 1009 -13.93 -17.95 6.95
CA GLY A 1009 -14.64 -18.01 8.25
C GLY A 1009 -14.64 -19.39 8.92
N PHE A 1010 -14.39 -20.46 8.17
CA PHE A 1010 -14.28 -21.85 8.67
C PHE A 1010 -12.84 -22.18 9.13
N LEU A 1011 -11.86 -21.41 8.65
CA LEU A 1011 -10.44 -21.51 8.98
C LEU A 1011 -10.11 -20.98 10.39
N GLU A 1012 -10.83 -19.97 10.89
CA GLU A 1012 -10.63 -19.43 12.25
C GLU A 1012 -10.95 -20.44 13.37
N SER A 1013 -11.90 -21.36 13.16
CA SER A 1013 -12.31 -22.33 14.19
C SER A 1013 -11.37 -23.53 14.34
N ASN A 1014 -10.56 -23.84 13.32
CA ASN A 1014 -9.70 -25.04 13.27
C ASN A 1014 -8.20 -24.73 13.46
N TRP A 1015 -7.81 -23.46 13.58
CA TRP A 1015 -6.41 -23.00 13.67
C TRP A 1015 -5.92 -22.74 15.11
N ASN A 1016 -6.79 -22.87 16.12
CA ASN A 1016 -6.46 -22.59 17.52
C ASN A 1016 -5.90 -23.82 18.24
N LEU A 1017 -4.76 -24.37 17.81
CA LEU A 1017 -4.16 -25.50 18.54
C LEU A 1017 -3.02 -25.13 19.51
N VAL A 1018 -2.27 -24.02 19.35
CA VAL A 1018 -1.22 -23.70 20.35
C VAL A 1018 -0.90 -22.20 20.42
N SER A 1019 -1.18 -21.56 21.56
CA SER A 1019 -0.69 -20.21 21.92
C SER A 1019 0.64 -20.30 22.70
N GLU A 1020 1.51 -19.29 22.58
CA GLU A 1020 2.79 -19.17 23.32
C GLU A 1020 2.65 -19.30 24.85
N ASP A 1021 1.47 -19.00 25.40
CA ASP A 1021 1.15 -19.10 26.84
C ASP A 1021 0.69 -20.49 27.29
N SER A 1022 0.58 -21.46 26.39
CA SER A 1022 0.31 -22.84 26.80
C SER A 1022 1.58 -23.43 27.38
N ASP A 1023 1.52 -23.68 28.69
CA ASP A 1023 2.59 -24.27 29.50
C ASP A 1023 3.14 -25.52 28.79
N ALA A 1024 4.34 -25.43 28.18
CA ALA A 1024 4.96 -26.51 27.42
C ALA A 1024 5.12 -27.80 28.25
N SER A 1025 5.02 -27.67 29.58
CA SER A 1025 4.97 -28.76 30.55
C SER A 1025 3.66 -29.57 30.56
N GLN A 1026 2.55 -29.03 30.05
CA GLN A 1026 1.23 -29.70 30.01
C GLN A 1026 0.96 -30.49 28.72
N MET A 1027 1.73 -30.27 27.66
CA MET A 1027 1.60 -31.01 26.39
C MET A 1027 2.73 -32.02 26.14
N ALA A 1028 3.71 -32.13 27.04
CA ALA A 1028 4.56 -33.31 27.13
C ALA A 1028 3.67 -34.48 27.59
N ILE A 1029 3.00 -35.18 26.67
CA ILE A 1029 2.60 -36.55 26.96
C ILE A 1029 3.95 -37.27 27.04
N PRO A 1030 4.41 -37.66 28.25
CA PRO A 1030 5.60 -38.49 28.32
C PRO A 1030 5.26 -39.72 27.48
N LEU A 1031 6.22 -40.29 26.76
CA LEU A 1031 6.19 -41.74 26.59
C LEU A 1031 6.05 -42.32 28.00
N LYS A 1032 4.82 -42.46 28.51
CA LYS A 1032 4.56 -43.00 29.84
C LYS A 1032 5.20 -44.36 29.78
N ALA A 1033 6.12 -44.58 30.72
CA ALA A 1033 7.00 -45.72 30.86
C ALA A 1033 6.27 -47.07 31.08
N ALA A 1034 5.17 -47.32 30.37
CA ALA A 1034 4.27 -48.44 30.58
C ALA A 1034 4.33 -49.51 29.47
N GLU A 1035 5.00 -49.28 28.34
CA GLU A 1035 5.11 -50.31 27.28
C GLU A 1035 6.52 -50.53 26.69
N VAL A 1036 7.56 -49.84 27.18
CA VAL A 1036 8.94 -50.27 26.91
C VAL A 1036 9.27 -51.37 27.93
N VAL A 1037 9.12 -52.62 27.51
CA VAL A 1037 9.60 -53.78 28.27
C VAL A 1037 11.04 -53.49 28.68
N LYS A 1038 11.33 -53.43 29.99
CA LYS A 1038 12.70 -53.40 30.51
C LYS A 1038 13.43 -54.65 30.01
N VAL A 1039 14.09 -54.56 28.86
CA VAL A 1039 15.08 -55.55 28.44
C VAL A 1039 16.29 -55.31 29.33
N ASN A 1040 16.40 -56.11 30.39
CA ASN A 1040 17.62 -56.16 31.20
C ASN A 1040 18.79 -56.55 30.28
N ILE A 1041 19.64 -55.59 29.93
CA ILE A 1041 20.95 -55.88 29.35
C ILE A 1041 21.77 -56.52 30.48
N VAL A 1042 21.77 -57.85 30.52
CA VAL A 1042 22.64 -58.62 31.40
C VAL A 1042 24.05 -58.45 30.84
N SER A 1043 24.89 -57.64 31.51
CA SER A 1043 26.30 -57.55 31.17
C SER A 1043 26.99 -58.89 31.42
N LYS A 1044 27.26 -59.65 30.35
CA LYS A 1044 28.16 -60.80 30.42
C LYS A 1044 29.59 -60.28 30.54
N HIS A 1045 30.07 -60.15 31.77
CA HIS A 1045 31.49 -60.03 32.07
C HIS A 1045 32.23 -61.30 31.58
N ASN A 1046 33.03 -61.15 30.51
CA ASN A 1046 34.03 -62.15 30.16
C ASN A 1046 35.30 -61.88 30.99
N LYS A 1047 35.51 -62.73 32.00
CA LYS A 1047 36.81 -62.90 32.68
C LYS A 1047 37.88 -63.27 31.65
N LYS A 1048 38.91 -62.43 31.49
CA LYS A 1048 40.31 -62.89 31.31
C LYS A 1048 41.31 -61.72 31.38
N ALA A 1049 42.34 -61.95 32.20
CA ALA A 1049 43.58 -61.19 32.41
C ALA A 1049 43.41 -59.85 33.16
N THR A 1050 43.90 -59.70 34.39
CA THR A 1050 45.30 -59.94 34.78
C THR A 1050 45.41 -60.29 36.27
N ASP A 1051 46.04 -61.43 36.54
CA ASP A 1051 46.75 -61.67 37.79
C ASP A 1051 47.98 -60.75 37.82
N ASN A 1052 48.10 -59.94 38.86
CA ASN A 1052 49.33 -59.63 39.61
C ASN A 1052 49.10 -58.36 40.44
N ASN A 1053 48.71 -58.55 41.69
CA ASN A 1053 49.46 -58.01 42.84
C ASN A 1053 48.72 -58.36 44.13
N SER A 1054 49.32 -59.30 44.87
CA SER A 1054 49.07 -59.50 46.29
C SER A 1054 50.01 -58.63 47.13
N SER A 1055 49.52 -58.26 48.31
CA SER A 1055 50.23 -57.93 49.57
C SER A 1055 50.39 -56.45 49.98
N GLY A 1056 50.10 -56.20 51.26
CA GLY A 1056 50.38 -54.98 52.04
C GLY A 1056 49.11 -54.28 52.53
N GLU A 1057 48.51 -54.66 53.68
CA GLU A 1057 48.66 -53.99 54.99
C GLU A 1057 47.87 -52.65 55.07
N GLN A 1058 47.18 -52.25 56.13
CA GLN A 1058 46.78 -52.77 57.43
C GLN A 1058 45.68 -51.80 57.93
N GLU A 1059 44.80 -52.30 58.80
CA GLU A 1059 43.77 -51.54 59.51
C GLU A 1059 44.31 -50.32 60.27
N LYS A 1060 43.53 -49.24 60.30
CA LYS A 1060 43.40 -48.36 61.48
C LYS A 1060 41.98 -47.82 61.59
N GLU A 1061 41.22 -48.41 62.51
CA GLU A 1061 40.13 -47.75 63.21
C GLU A 1061 40.72 -46.73 64.20
N ASN A 1062 40.09 -45.54 64.29
CA ASN A 1062 39.72 -44.97 65.59
C ASN A 1062 38.69 -43.86 65.38
N GLY A 1063 37.58 -43.99 66.11
CA GLY A 1063 36.40 -43.15 66.04
C GLY A 1063 36.47 -41.83 66.81
N GLY A 1064 35.41 -41.04 66.63
CA GLY A 1064 35.07 -39.86 67.40
C GLY A 1064 33.64 -39.42 67.05
N GLU A 1065 32.72 -39.64 67.98
CA GLU A 1065 31.26 -39.51 67.90
C GLU A 1065 30.73 -38.10 67.58
N THR A 1066 29.51 -38.00 67.01
CA THR A 1066 28.31 -37.46 67.68
C THR A 1066 27.04 -37.59 66.82
N THR A 1067 25.92 -37.74 67.52
CA THR A 1067 24.54 -38.18 67.18
C THR A 1067 23.69 -37.31 66.21
N PRO A 1068 22.52 -37.82 65.72
CA PRO A 1068 21.83 -37.41 64.47
C PRO A 1068 20.75 -36.34 64.68
N PRO A 1069 20.19 -35.68 63.63
CA PRO A 1069 18.87 -36.11 63.11
C PRO A 1069 18.48 -35.71 61.65
N SER A 1070 17.41 -36.34 61.18
CA SER A 1070 16.28 -35.84 60.35
C SER A 1070 16.48 -35.31 58.92
N THR A 1071 15.70 -35.90 58.02
CA THR A 1071 15.22 -35.40 56.71
C THR A 1071 14.92 -33.89 56.65
N PRO A 1072 15.30 -33.19 55.57
CA PRO A 1072 14.71 -31.90 55.22
C PRO A 1072 13.64 -32.05 54.13
N GLU A 1073 12.52 -31.38 54.39
CA GLU A 1073 11.35 -31.17 53.55
C GLU A 1073 11.63 -30.28 52.32
N ILE A 1074 10.72 -30.41 51.36
CA ILE A 1074 10.54 -29.62 50.14
C ILE A 1074 10.29 -28.14 50.48
N PRO A 1075 10.92 -27.15 49.82
CA PRO A 1075 10.50 -25.76 49.92
C PRO A 1075 9.34 -25.45 48.97
N VAL A 1076 8.24 -24.97 49.57
CA VAL A 1076 7.11 -24.31 48.91
C VAL A 1076 7.53 -22.93 48.40
N ILE A 1077 7.20 -22.59 47.15
CA ILE A 1077 7.32 -21.23 46.58
C ILE A 1077 5.90 -20.68 46.30
N PRO A 1078 5.63 -19.38 46.56
CA PRO A 1078 4.27 -18.86 46.74
C PRO A 1078 3.57 -18.47 45.44
N GLN A 1079 2.24 -18.66 45.40
CA GLN A 1079 1.36 -18.16 44.35
C GLN A 1079 1.07 -16.64 44.50
N PRO A 1080 0.91 -15.89 43.39
CA PRO A 1080 0.21 -14.61 43.40
C PRO A 1080 -1.30 -14.79 43.26
N SER A 1081 -2.03 -14.03 44.08
CA SER A 1081 -3.47 -14.00 44.25
C SER A 1081 -4.27 -13.58 43.00
N ALA A 1082 -5.36 -14.29 42.75
CA ALA A 1082 -6.44 -13.86 41.84
C ALA A 1082 -7.46 -12.97 42.56
N SER A 1083 -7.77 -11.83 41.95
CA SER A 1083 -9.05 -11.12 42.03
C SER A 1083 -9.19 -10.30 40.75
N GLY A 1084 -10.15 -10.44 39.85
CA GLY A 1084 -11.38 -11.21 39.82
C GLY A 1084 -12.39 -10.36 39.05
N TYR A 1085 -12.83 -10.78 37.87
CA TYR A 1085 -14.16 -10.45 37.33
C TYR A 1085 -14.60 -11.54 36.34
N LYS A 1086 -15.85 -11.96 36.51
CA LYS A 1086 -16.52 -13.12 35.92
C LYS A 1086 -17.15 -12.81 34.56
N ARG A 1087 -17.27 -13.88 33.75
CA ARG A 1087 -18.32 -14.20 32.74
C ARG A 1087 -18.26 -13.38 31.45
N ARG A 1088 -18.60 -13.92 30.27
CA ARG A 1088 -19.52 -15.01 29.93
C ARG A 1088 -19.20 -15.48 28.50
N ALA A 1089 -19.56 -16.72 28.20
CA ALA A 1089 -19.56 -17.28 26.85
C ALA A 1089 -20.31 -16.40 25.83
N ALA A 1090 -19.69 -16.23 24.66
CA ALA A 1090 -20.26 -16.46 23.34
C ALA A 1090 -19.08 -16.85 22.44
#